data_AF-A0A420RAG7-F1
#
_entry.id   AF-A0A420RAG7-F1
#
_cell.length_a   1.000
_cell.length_b   1.000
_cell.length_c   1.000
_cell.angle_alpha   90.00
_cell.angle_beta   90.00
_cell.angle_gamma   90.00
#
_symmetry.space_group_name_H-M   'P 1'
#
loop_
_entity.id
_entity.type
_entity.pdbx_description
1 polymer ?
#
loop_
_entity_poly.entity_id
_entity_poly.type
_entity_poly.pdbx_seq_one_letter_code
_entity_poly.pdbx_strand_id
1 'polypeptide(L)'
;MLTYLGFAILGLVNAIVPFIVHSANYLIIPYPRWIVLLIETLPALATKLLMPHILHRVPYWMRPLTIGAGWIIVAIVTNVTPPNIAPPLRILTSVLGSISAAAMEVSFLGMLRYYGRVGLAGWGAGVGAGAVFCAILPFVLTVWLESFLRDFIDCIYALTGAMLVAFFVILPGAPVNYPHAQQEASKVDVEDAFLLAQDPVEQLSRMLSTRNRLNLTKAMIRPFMMPLFGAFAIQALAYPGISRALPLPTSYTSFFSYFTTYGLAFQLGNFISRTHTLLLRPTSTKAAFTVIGASTFILLANSIFLIFSTEVFVGLLAFGAGLGGGAVYMAILDRVLQDKSFESGINLEFGLQVCDEGGPPCTNCLARNLEGCSYLTEPPTQLPATETRRKIELELMHRWTSSSYKSLASIPEDNQWLQEDMARWALKHEYLLQGMFAFSALEVALCGGAVVVEEDYDTYYAKLAVEYYDKASRSFRAQLENVNSENAQKIFMFSFLAVAVNMALGQCSAFEELHEGVLERMVTLWELLMGNASIANQHFDALISGALSRSTEALMLRTQLQTETPTSLSKETEEALESLSTIINKACETPSGSTPNDQSEASVRISSYRTSFSAIQTCFVQDSKDIFKGMAIGFPALAGRDFGLALRSSDPMALLLMVFWGVQLDTLGKIAWWVGTFGKKMVDEVSEMLWEPDPEFEVMDMSEWRECITWARAEVGLAPIVGATEEP
;
A
#
# COMPACT_ATOMS: atom_id res chain seq x y z
N MET A 1 33.95 6.20 8.19
CA MET A 1 34.85 5.02 8.26
C MET A 1 34.11 3.78 8.77
N LEU A 2 33.42 3.86 9.91
CA LEU A 2 32.64 2.75 10.48
C LEU A 2 31.59 2.16 9.52
N THR A 3 30.81 3.01 8.84
CA THR A 3 29.83 2.59 7.82
C THR A 3 30.45 1.77 6.68
N TYR A 4 31.60 2.20 6.18
CA TYR A 4 32.33 1.48 5.13
C TYR A 4 32.77 0.09 5.63
N LEU A 5 33.36 0.04 6.83
CA LEU A 5 33.82 -1.20 7.44
C LEU A 5 32.67 -2.17 7.72
N GLY A 6 31.55 -1.68 8.27
CA GLY A 6 30.36 -2.48 8.54
C GLY A 6 29.80 -3.12 7.27
N PHE A 7 29.53 -2.33 6.22
CA PHE A 7 29.04 -2.88 4.95
C PHE A 7 30.07 -3.75 4.23
N ALA A 8 31.37 -3.51 4.41
CA ALA A 8 32.41 -4.38 3.87
C ALA A 8 32.39 -5.77 4.52
N ILE A 9 32.22 -5.86 5.85
CA ILE A 9 32.08 -7.14 6.54
C ILE A 9 30.79 -7.85 6.09
N LEU A 10 29.66 -7.14 6.02
CA LEU A 10 28.38 -7.71 5.58
C LEU A 10 28.45 -8.26 4.14
N GLY A 11 29.04 -7.49 3.22
CA GLY A 11 29.24 -7.91 1.83
C GLY A 11 30.19 -9.11 1.70
N LEU A 12 31.25 -9.15 2.52
CA LEU A 12 32.21 -10.26 2.56
C LEU A 12 31.55 -11.56 3.04
N VAL A 13 30.80 -11.50 4.14
CA VAL A 13 30.05 -12.65 4.67
C VAL A 13 29.05 -13.16 3.65
N ASN A 14 28.29 -12.27 3.00
CA ASN A 14 27.28 -12.64 2.00
C ASN A 14 27.89 -13.31 0.75
N ALA A 15 29.17 -13.08 0.45
CA ALA A 15 29.86 -13.75 -0.65
C ALA A 15 30.43 -15.13 -0.23
N ILE A 16 30.98 -15.24 0.97
CA ILE A 16 31.73 -16.43 1.41
C ILE A 16 30.81 -17.54 1.94
N VAL A 17 29.84 -17.20 2.79
CA VAL A 17 28.99 -18.21 3.47
C VAL A 17 28.21 -19.09 2.49
N PRO A 18 27.46 -18.55 1.49
CA PRO A 18 26.77 -19.40 0.53
C PRO A 18 27.76 -20.26 -0.27
N PHE A 19 28.93 -19.72 -0.64
CA PHE A 19 29.95 -20.46 -1.37
C PHE A 19 30.45 -21.70 -0.61
N ILE A 20 30.67 -21.60 0.71
CA ILE A 20 31.07 -22.73 1.56
C ILE A 20 29.98 -23.81 1.54
N VAL A 21 28.71 -23.42 1.73
CA VAL A 21 27.57 -24.36 1.74
C VAL A 21 27.40 -25.05 0.38
N HIS A 22 27.39 -24.28 -0.71
CA HIS A 22 27.27 -24.82 -2.07
C HIS A 22 28.43 -25.76 -2.39
N SER A 23 29.66 -25.38 -2.04
CA SER A 23 30.84 -26.21 -2.30
C SER A 23 30.88 -27.48 -1.46
N ALA A 24 30.42 -27.44 -0.20
CA ALA A 24 30.29 -28.62 0.66
C ALA A 24 29.23 -29.61 0.16
N ASN A 25 28.19 -29.11 -0.52
CA ASN A 25 27.12 -29.92 -1.07
C ASN A 25 27.40 -30.41 -2.50
N TYR A 26 28.21 -29.70 -3.29
CA TYR A 26 28.43 -29.92 -4.72
C TYR A 26 28.93 -31.33 -5.10
N LEU A 27 29.86 -31.90 -4.33
CA LEU A 27 30.49 -33.19 -4.66
C LEU A 27 29.56 -34.42 -4.51
N ILE A 28 28.37 -34.24 -3.95
CA ILE A 28 27.51 -35.35 -3.48
C ILE A 28 26.08 -35.27 -4.04
N ILE A 29 25.75 -34.19 -4.76
CA ILE A 29 24.47 -34.10 -5.49
C ILE A 29 24.61 -34.89 -6.80
N PRO A 30 23.83 -35.96 -7.05
CA PRO A 30 23.99 -36.84 -8.22
C PRO A 30 23.36 -36.23 -9.48
N TYR A 31 23.56 -34.94 -9.71
CA TYR A 31 23.02 -34.21 -10.86
C TYR A 31 24.14 -33.51 -11.64
N PRO A 32 23.98 -33.36 -12.96
CA PRO A 32 24.90 -32.57 -13.75
C PRO A 32 24.92 -31.11 -13.28
N ARG A 33 26.08 -30.47 -13.42
CA ARG A 33 26.38 -29.13 -12.87
C ARG A 33 25.34 -28.04 -13.18
N TRP A 34 24.72 -28.08 -14.37
CA TRP A 34 23.71 -27.09 -14.76
C TRP A 34 22.41 -27.21 -13.96
N ILE A 35 22.03 -28.44 -13.55
CA ILE A 35 20.89 -28.66 -12.64
C ILE A 35 21.23 -28.15 -11.25
N VAL A 36 22.44 -28.41 -10.76
CA VAL A 36 22.90 -27.91 -9.45
C VAL A 36 22.88 -26.38 -9.41
N LEU A 37 23.37 -25.71 -10.47
CA LEU A 37 23.30 -24.25 -10.59
C LEU A 37 21.86 -23.72 -10.58
N LEU A 38 20.92 -24.45 -11.18
CA LEU A 38 19.50 -24.05 -11.21
C LEU A 38 18.87 -24.17 -9.81
N ILE A 39 19.20 -25.24 -9.08
CA ILE A 39 18.81 -25.44 -7.67
C ILE A 39 19.36 -24.30 -6.78
N GLU A 40 20.57 -23.82 -7.07
CA GLU A 40 21.20 -22.75 -6.30
C GLU A 40 20.67 -21.36 -6.67
N THR A 41 20.33 -21.10 -7.94
CA THR A 41 20.02 -19.75 -8.44
C THR A 41 18.53 -19.41 -8.47
N LEU A 42 17.63 -20.36 -8.77
CA LEU A 42 16.18 -20.09 -8.82
C LEU A 42 15.60 -19.64 -7.48
N PRO A 43 15.92 -20.28 -6.33
CA PRO A 43 15.40 -19.83 -5.04
C PRO A 43 15.88 -18.42 -4.69
N ALA A 44 17.13 -18.08 -5.04
CA ALA A 44 17.67 -16.75 -4.83
C ALA A 44 16.93 -15.70 -5.68
N LEU A 45 16.62 -16.02 -6.95
CA LEU A 45 15.83 -15.15 -7.82
C LEU A 45 14.41 -14.94 -7.30
N ALA A 46 13.72 -16.03 -6.95
CA ALA A 46 12.37 -15.97 -6.38
C ALA A 46 12.35 -15.13 -5.10
N THR A 47 13.34 -15.32 -4.22
CA THR A 47 13.48 -14.53 -2.99
C THR A 47 13.73 -13.06 -3.32
N LYS A 48 14.62 -12.72 -4.27
CA LYS A 48 14.86 -11.31 -4.65
C LYS A 48 13.62 -10.61 -5.23
N LEU A 49 12.70 -11.34 -5.86
CA LEU A 49 11.44 -10.80 -6.39
C LEU A 49 10.35 -10.68 -5.32
N LEU A 50 10.23 -11.67 -4.43
CA LEU A 50 9.17 -11.74 -3.42
C LEU A 50 9.52 -10.97 -2.14
N MET A 51 10.78 -11.02 -1.71
CA MET A 51 11.23 -10.46 -0.43
C MET A 51 10.91 -8.97 -0.27
N PRO A 52 11.07 -8.10 -1.28
CA PRO A 52 10.70 -6.68 -1.17
C PRO A 52 9.22 -6.46 -0.79
N HIS A 53 8.32 -7.38 -1.15
CA HIS A 53 6.91 -7.31 -0.80
C HIS A 53 6.64 -7.73 0.65
N ILE A 54 7.51 -8.52 1.26
CA ILE A 54 7.37 -9.06 2.62
C ILE A 54 8.20 -8.26 3.62
N LEU A 55 9.23 -7.56 3.14
CA LEU A 55 10.22 -6.86 3.96
C LEU A 55 9.59 -5.78 4.86
N HIS A 56 8.47 -5.18 4.46
CA HIS A 56 7.71 -4.21 5.26
C HIS A 56 7.16 -4.80 6.57
N ARG A 57 6.91 -6.11 6.62
CA ARG A 57 6.34 -6.77 7.81
C ARG A 57 7.37 -7.13 8.88
N VAL A 58 8.66 -7.17 8.52
CA VAL A 58 9.73 -7.60 9.43
C VAL A 58 10.52 -6.40 9.94
N PRO A 59 10.54 -6.12 11.26
CA PRO A 59 11.31 -5.04 11.85
C PRO A 59 12.79 -5.13 11.50
N TYR A 60 13.43 -3.99 11.27
CA TYR A 60 14.81 -3.90 10.77
C TYR A 60 15.84 -4.57 11.69
N TRP A 61 15.65 -4.46 13.00
CA TRP A 61 16.54 -5.07 13.99
C TRP A 61 16.42 -6.61 14.03
N MET A 62 15.28 -7.17 13.60
CA MET A 62 15.06 -8.62 13.59
C MET A 62 15.67 -9.30 12.35
N ARG A 63 15.82 -8.58 11.22
CA ARG A 63 16.24 -9.19 9.94
C ARG A 63 17.62 -9.86 10.02
N PRO A 64 18.68 -9.25 10.60
CA PRO A 64 19.98 -9.91 10.70
C PRO A 64 19.96 -11.10 11.67
N LEU A 65 19.10 -11.06 12.69
CA LEU A 65 18.94 -12.16 13.65
C LEU A 65 18.27 -13.38 13.00
N THR A 66 17.19 -13.18 12.24
CA THR A 66 16.50 -14.28 11.53
C THR A 66 17.38 -14.88 10.44
N ILE A 67 18.11 -14.05 9.70
CA ILE A 67 19.09 -14.51 8.71
C ILE A 67 20.25 -15.26 9.38
N GLY A 68 20.75 -14.76 10.51
CA GLY A 68 21.81 -15.41 11.29
C GLY A 68 21.37 -16.78 11.83
N ALA A 69 20.15 -16.87 12.37
CA ALA A 69 19.55 -18.14 12.78
C ALA A 69 19.44 -19.12 11.60
N GLY A 70 19.02 -18.64 10.43
CA GLY A 70 18.98 -19.42 9.19
C GLY A 70 20.35 -20.00 8.82
N TRP A 71 21.41 -19.20 8.87
CA TRP A 71 22.78 -19.66 8.57
C TRP A 71 23.30 -20.68 9.58
N ILE A 72 23.01 -20.51 10.87
CA ILE A 72 23.37 -21.48 11.92
C ILE A 72 22.64 -22.81 11.67
N ILE A 73 21.35 -22.78 11.37
CA ILE A 73 20.58 -23.99 11.04
C ILE A 73 21.17 -24.69 9.82
N VAL A 74 21.46 -23.95 8.74
CA VAL A 74 22.08 -24.51 7.53
C VAL A 74 23.43 -25.15 7.87
N ALA A 75 24.29 -24.49 8.64
CA ALA A 75 25.60 -25.02 9.04
C ALA A 75 25.48 -26.32 9.86
N ILE A 76 24.58 -26.36 10.84
CA ILE A 76 24.34 -27.56 11.67
C ILE A 76 23.86 -28.72 10.78
N VAL A 77 22.86 -28.48 9.93
CA VAL A 77 22.30 -29.53 9.06
C VAL A 77 23.36 -30.04 8.08
N THR A 78 24.18 -29.17 7.49
CA THR A 78 25.26 -29.58 6.58
C THR A 78 26.38 -30.37 7.29
N ASN A 79 26.73 -30.01 8.52
CA ASN A 79 27.72 -30.75 9.32
C ASN A 79 27.21 -32.13 9.73
N VAL A 80 25.97 -32.22 10.21
CA VAL A 80 25.36 -33.47 10.70
C VAL A 80 25.04 -34.45 9.58
N THR A 81 24.98 -34.01 8.32
CA THR A 81 24.64 -34.86 7.16
C THR A 81 25.90 -35.54 6.57
N PRO A 82 26.25 -36.80 6.91
CA PRO A 82 27.38 -37.51 6.32
C PRO A 82 27.30 -37.65 4.79
N PRO A 83 28.45 -37.87 4.12
CA PRO A 83 28.56 -37.99 2.65
C PRO A 83 27.67 -39.08 2.02
N ASN A 84 27.20 -40.05 2.81
CA ASN A 84 26.44 -41.20 2.34
C ASN A 84 24.90 -41.07 2.47
N ILE A 85 24.37 -39.92 2.90
CA ILE A 85 22.91 -39.68 3.05
C ILE A 85 22.24 -39.27 1.74
N ALA A 86 20.93 -39.57 1.63
CA ALA A 86 20.07 -39.28 0.49
C ALA A 86 20.14 -37.81 -0.01
N PRO A 87 20.12 -37.59 -1.35
CA PRO A 87 20.20 -36.27 -1.99
C PRO A 87 19.21 -35.17 -1.53
N PRO A 88 17.95 -35.45 -1.11
CA PRO A 88 16.95 -34.41 -0.84
C PRO A 88 17.34 -33.40 0.26
N LEU A 89 17.97 -33.86 1.34
CA LEU A 89 18.33 -32.99 2.47
C LEU A 89 19.42 -31.97 2.07
N ARG A 90 20.33 -32.36 1.17
CA ARG A 90 21.39 -31.48 0.66
C ARG A 90 20.82 -30.42 -0.28
N ILE A 91 19.92 -30.83 -1.16
CA ILE A 91 19.17 -29.91 -2.03
C ILE A 91 18.44 -28.89 -1.16
N LEU A 92 17.77 -29.34 -0.09
CA LEU A 92 17.09 -28.45 0.86
C LEU A 92 18.08 -27.45 1.51
N THR A 93 19.24 -27.91 2.00
CA THR A 93 20.24 -26.98 2.59
C THR A 93 20.81 -25.98 1.59
N SER A 94 21.03 -26.39 0.33
CA SER A 94 21.46 -25.47 -0.73
C SER A 94 20.39 -24.44 -1.07
N VAL A 95 19.12 -24.86 -1.12
CA VAL A 95 17.97 -23.96 -1.33
C VAL A 95 17.83 -22.96 -0.18
N LEU A 96 17.89 -23.43 1.07
CA LEU A 96 17.82 -22.58 2.26
C LEU A 96 19.00 -21.60 2.35
N GLY A 97 20.21 -22.05 1.98
CA GLY A 97 21.38 -21.18 1.88
C GLY A 97 21.20 -20.08 0.82
N SER A 98 20.67 -20.43 -0.35
CA SER A 98 20.37 -19.46 -1.42
C SER A 98 19.29 -18.45 -1.04
N ILE A 99 18.23 -18.88 -0.34
CA ILE A 99 17.19 -17.99 0.21
C ILE A 99 17.80 -17.04 1.24
N SER A 100 18.62 -17.57 2.17
CA SER A 100 19.25 -16.78 3.23
C SER A 100 20.23 -15.74 2.68
N ALA A 101 21.02 -16.08 1.67
CA ALA A 101 21.92 -15.15 0.98
C ALA A 101 21.14 -14.05 0.22
N ALA A 102 20.06 -14.42 -0.48
CA ALA A 102 19.21 -13.46 -1.17
C ALA A 102 18.49 -12.51 -0.19
N ALA A 103 17.97 -13.04 0.92
CA ALA A 103 17.36 -12.27 1.99
C ALA A 103 18.34 -11.27 2.62
N MET A 104 19.59 -11.68 2.83
CA MET A 104 20.67 -10.82 3.31
C MET A 104 20.97 -9.68 2.34
N GLU A 105 21.18 -10.01 1.07
CA GLU A 105 21.48 -9.03 0.02
C GLU A 105 20.38 -7.98 -0.11
N VAL A 106 19.11 -8.40 -0.20
CA VAL A 106 17.96 -7.49 -0.29
C VAL A 106 17.85 -6.62 0.95
N SER A 107 18.01 -7.21 2.14
CA SER A 107 17.89 -6.47 3.41
C SER A 107 18.95 -5.38 3.55
N PHE A 108 20.22 -5.68 3.25
CA PHE A 108 21.32 -4.72 3.41
C PHE A 108 21.44 -3.74 2.25
N LEU A 109 21.22 -4.17 1.00
CA LEU A 109 21.14 -3.23 -0.13
C LEU A 109 19.99 -2.24 0.05
N GLY A 110 18.85 -2.68 0.63
CA GLY A 110 17.74 -1.81 0.99
C GLY A 110 18.11 -0.72 2.01
N MET A 111 19.14 -0.94 2.83
CA MET A 111 19.63 0.06 3.81
C MET A 111 20.62 1.06 3.20
N LEU A 112 21.13 0.84 1.98
CA LEU A 112 22.15 1.69 1.39
C LEU A 112 21.69 3.12 1.12
N ARG A 113 20.38 3.37 1.01
CA ARG A 113 19.87 4.75 0.86
C ARG A 113 20.05 5.58 2.14
N TYR A 114 20.07 4.95 3.31
CA TYR A 114 20.38 5.61 4.59
C TYR A 114 21.89 5.87 4.75
N TYR A 115 22.72 4.88 4.42
CA TYR A 115 24.17 4.95 4.59
C TYR A 115 24.90 5.60 3.40
N GLY A 116 24.15 5.92 2.34
CA GLY A 116 24.61 6.57 1.13
C GLY A 116 25.70 5.80 0.39
N ARG A 117 26.47 6.54 -0.42
CA ARG A 117 27.54 5.97 -1.26
C ARG A 117 28.66 5.30 -0.47
N VAL A 118 28.90 5.74 0.77
CA VAL A 118 29.92 5.14 1.65
C VAL A 118 29.56 3.71 2.03
N GLY A 119 28.28 3.44 2.30
CA GLY A 119 27.78 2.08 2.49
C GLY A 119 27.88 1.26 1.21
N LEU A 120 27.53 1.84 0.05
CA LEU A 120 27.58 1.13 -1.24
C LEU A 120 29.02 0.71 -1.58
N ALA A 121 29.98 1.61 -1.39
CA ALA A 121 31.40 1.32 -1.61
C ALA A 121 31.93 0.25 -0.64
N GLY A 122 31.49 0.28 0.64
CA GLY A 122 31.80 -0.77 1.61
C GLY A 122 31.27 -2.13 1.15
N TRP A 123 29.99 -2.19 0.80
CA TRP A 123 29.33 -3.41 0.31
C TRP A 123 30.04 -3.97 -0.93
N GLY A 124 30.30 -3.11 -1.93
CA GLY A 124 31.01 -3.48 -3.16
C GLY A 124 32.40 -4.05 -2.88
N ALA A 125 33.18 -3.41 -2.00
CA ALA A 125 34.50 -3.87 -1.60
C ALA A 125 34.44 -5.23 -0.88
N GLY A 126 33.50 -5.40 0.05
CA GLY A 126 33.27 -6.65 0.78
C GLY A 126 32.95 -7.81 -0.14
N VAL A 127 31.95 -7.65 -1.02
CA VAL A 127 31.55 -8.70 -1.98
C VAL A 127 32.68 -9.01 -2.96
N GLY A 128 33.43 -8.00 -3.42
CA GLY A 128 34.58 -8.19 -4.30
C GLY A 128 35.71 -8.96 -3.63
N ALA A 129 36.08 -8.60 -2.40
CA ALA A 129 37.10 -9.29 -1.61
C ALA A 129 36.69 -10.75 -1.32
N GLY A 130 35.42 -10.96 -0.96
CA GLY A 130 34.86 -12.30 -0.77
C GLY A 130 34.91 -13.15 -2.04
N ALA A 131 34.66 -12.56 -3.21
CA ALA A 131 34.76 -13.27 -4.49
C ALA A 131 36.20 -13.67 -4.85
N VAL A 132 37.19 -12.81 -4.57
CA VAL A 132 38.62 -13.14 -4.69
C VAL A 132 38.98 -14.28 -3.74
N PHE A 133 38.52 -14.21 -2.50
CA PHE A 133 38.71 -15.26 -1.51
C PHE A 133 38.13 -16.60 -1.99
N CYS A 134 36.89 -16.61 -2.48
CA CYS A 134 36.24 -17.83 -3.00
C CYS A 134 36.92 -18.40 -4.25
N ALA A 135 37.58 -17.57 -5.06
CA ALA A 135 38.33 -18.05 -6.23
C ALA A 135 39.60 -18.81 -5.84
N ILE A 136 40.27 -18.39 -4.76
CA ILE A 136 41.55 -18.97 -4.30
C ILE A 136 41.34 -20.09 -3.26
N LEU A 137 40.30 -19.98 -2.43
CA LEU A 137 40.05 -20.86 -1.28
C LEU A 137 40.11 -22.35 -1.63
N PRO A 138 39.48 -22.85 -2.72
CA PRO A 138 39.55 -24.26 -3.05
C PRO A 138 40.97 -24.72 -3.34
N PHE A 139 41.78 -23.89 -3.99
CA PHE A 139 43.16 -24.22 -4.33
C PHE A 139 44.04 -24.29 -3.10
N VAL A 140 43.94 -23.31 -2.20
CA VAL A 140 44.72 -23.30 -0.95
C VAL A 140 44.35 -24.48 -0.06
N LEU A 141 43.06 -24.77 0.11
CA LEU A 141 42.62 -25.89 0.95
C LEU A 141 43.08 -27.25 0.40
N THR A 142 42.89 -27.48 -0.90
CA THR A 142 43.16 -28.81 -1.49
C THR A 142 44.62 -29.05 -1.84
N VAL A 143 45.38 -28.01 -2.24
CA VAL A 143 46.77 -28.17 -2.71
C VAL A 143 47.78 -27.81 -1.62
N TRP A 144 47.52 -26.79 -0.80
CA TRP A 144 48.48 -26.35 0.22
C TRP A 144 48.22 -26.96 1.59
N LEU A 145 46.95 -27.15 1.95
CA LEU A 145 46.54 -27.64 3.27
C LEU A 145 46.04 -29.09 3.27
N GLU A 146 45.95 -29.73 2.10
CA GLU A 146 45.47 -31.10 1.90
C GLU A 146 44.16 -31.44 2.66
N SER A 147 43.25 -30.45 2.76
CA SER A 147 41.98 -30.54 3.48
C SER A 147 40.79 -30.40 2.52
N PHE A 148 39.63 -30.90 2.92
CA PHE A 148 38.41 -30.80 2.13
C PHE A 148 37.68 -29.48 2.40
N LEU A 149 36.99 -28.94 1.39
CA LEU A 149 36.16 -27.74 1.58
C LEU A 149 35.06 -27.92 2.64
N ARG A 150 34.66 -29.16 2.91
CA ARG A 150 33.66 -29.49 3.95
C ARG A 150 34.17 -29.20 5.36
N ASP A 151 35.47 -29.28 5.60
CA ASP A 151 36.08 -29.00 6.91
C ASP A 151 35.98 -27.50 7.28
N PHE A 152 35.66 -26.65 6.29
CA PHE A 152 35.53 -25.21 6.45
C PHE A 152 34.11 -24.75 6.84
N ILE A 153 33.15 -25.67 7.02
CA ILE A 153 31.76 -25.31 7.42
C ILE A 153 31.73 -24.60 8.77
N ASP A 154 32.60 -24.98 9.71
CA ASP A 154 32.62 -24.36 11.04
C ASP A 154 32.96 -22.86 11.02
N CYS A 155 33.60 -22.39 9.94
CA CYS A 155 33.83 -20.95 9.74
C CYS A 155 32.53 -20.16 9.56
N ILE A 156 31.41 -20.82 9.20
CA ILE A 156 30.10 -20.16 9.08
C ILE A 156 29.66 -19.57 10.42
N TYR A 157 29.93 -20.22 11.55
CA TYR A 157 29.59 -19.69 12.87
C TYR A 157 30.32 -18.39 13.15
N ALA A 158 31.63 -18.35 12.86
CA ALA A 158 32.45 -17.15 13.03
C ALA A 158 32.02 -16.02 12.10
N LEU A 159 31.73 -16.31 10.83
CA LEU A 159 31.26 -15.34 9.85
C LEU A 159 29.86 -14.80 10.18
N THR A 160 28.97 -15.65 10.71
CA THR A 160 27.64 -15.23 11.18
C THR A 160 27.77 -14.32 12.41
N GLY A 161 28.66 -14.65 13.34
CA GLY A 161 28.99 -13.77 14.47
C GLY A 161 29.55 -12.42 14.00
N ALA A 162 30.49 -12.43 13.05
CA ALA A 162 31.05 -11.21 12.46
C ALA A 162 29.98 -10.34 11.78
N MET A 163 29.01 -10.95 11.09
CA MET A 163 27.85 -10.26 10.52
C MET A 163 27.02 -9.56 11.59
N LEU A 164 26.68 -10.26 12.68
CA LEU A 164 25.89 -9.69 13.79
C LEU A 164 26.65 -8.54 14.47
N VAL A 165 27.95 -8.70 14.72
CA VAL A 165 28.80 -7.63 15.28
C VAL A 165 28.89 -6.45 14.31
N ALA A 166 29.05 -6.71 13.01
CA ALA A 166 29.09 -5.65 12.01
C ALA A 166 27.80 -4.82 12.00
N PHE A 167 26.65 -5.48 12.17
CA PHE A 167 25.34 -4.82 12.20
C PHE A 167 25.04 -4.10 13.52
N PHE A 168 25.20 -4.75 14.67
CA PHE A 168 24.79 -4.19 15.96
C PHE A 168 25.84 -3.29 16.63
N VAL A 169 27.13 -3.47 16.30
CA VAL A 169 28.24 -2.80 17.00
C VAL A 169 28.99 -1.83 16.09
N ILE A 170 29.30 -2.22 14.85
CA ILE A 170 30.16 -1.42 13.96
C ILE A 170 29.37 -0.39 13.18
N LEU A 171 28.18 -0.73 12.68
CA LEU A 171 27.32 0.21 11.98
C LEU A 171 26.79 1.26 12.97
N PRO A 172 26.93 2.57 12.66
CA PRO A 172 26.36 3.61 13.53
C PRO A 172 24.85 3.40 13.60
N GLY A 173 24.30 3.42 14.82
CA GLY A 173 22.95 2.96 15.13
C GLY A 173 21.91 3.27 14.04
N ALA A 174 21.39 2.20 13.44
CA ALA A 174 20.16 2.27 12.66
C ALA A 174 19.01 2.70 13.58
N PRO A 175 17.94 3.35 13.09
CA PRO A 175 16.81 3.77 13.91
C PRO A 175 16.12 2.55 14.52
N VAL A 176 16.55 2.18 15.73
CA VAL A 176 15.78 1.34 16.65
C VAL A 176 14.81 2.31 17.31
N ASN A 177 13.63 2.47 16.70
CA ASN A 177 12.40 2.91 17.37
C ASN A 177 11.25 2.80 16.35
N TYR A 178 10.64 1.62 16.27
CA TYR A 178 9.18 1.59 16.12
C TYR A 178 8.61 1.67 17.53
N PRO A 179 7.55 2.43 17.80
CA PRO A 179 6.95 2.49 19.12
C PRO A 179 6.43 1.10 19.49
N HIS A 180 7.11 0.44 20.42
CA HIS A 180 6.66 -0.81 21.03
C HIS A 180 5.72 -0.52 22.20
N ALA A 181 4.72 0.33 21.98
CA ALA A 181 3.77 0.75 23.02
C ALA A 181 2.38 0.94 22.42
N GLN A 182 1.58 -0.15 22.38
CA GLN A 182 0.13 -0.13 22.67
C GLN A 182 -0.58 -1.49 22.50
N GLN A 183 0.10 -2.56 22.11
CA GLN A 183 -0.62 -3.82 21.79
C GLN A 183 -0.85 -4.81 22.95
N GLU A 184 -0.73 -4.39 24.22
CA GLU A 184 -1.00 -5.30 25.36
C GLU A 184 -1.85 -4.70 26.50
N ALA A 185 -2.57 -3.59 26.28
CA ALA A 185 -3.49 -3.06 27.29
C ALA A 185 -4.85 -2.63 26.72
N SER A 186 -5.49 -3.49 25.95
CA SER A 186 -6.95 -3.44 25.70
C SER A 186 -7.48 -4.76 25.14
N LYS A 187 -7.02 -5.89 25.70
CA LYS A 187 -7.64 -7.21 25.51
C LYS A 187 -8.72 -7.44 26.56
N VAL A 188 -9.67 -6.52 26.68
CA VAL A 188 -11.00 -6.73 27.24
C VAL A 188 -11.87 -5.61 26.63
N ASP A 189 -12.93 -5.98 25.89
CA ASP A 189 -14.05 -5.14 25.41
C ASP A 189 -14.00 -4.43 24.02
N VAL A 190 -13.13 -4.78 23.06
CA VAL A 190 -13.21 -4.23 21.67
C VAL A 190 -13.19 -5.31 20.56
N GLU A 191 -13.25 -6.58 20.92
CA GLU A 191 -13.05 -7.69 19.96
C GLU A 191 -14.28 -8.01 19.07
N ASP A 192 -15.45 -7.39 19.32
CA ASP A 192 -16.65 -7.56 18.47
C ASP A 192 -16.84 -6.44 17.42
N ALA A 193 -16.03 -5.38 17.43
CA ALA A 193 -16.15 -4.26 16.48
C ALA A 193 -15.07 -4.25 15.38
N PHE A 194 -14.02 -5.06 15.50
CA PHE A 194 -12.84 -4.98 14.64
C PHE A 194 -12.77 -6.03 13.52
N LEU A 195 -13.73 -6.96 13.43
CA LEU A 195 -13.64 -8.06 12.45
C LEU A 195 -14.46 -7.93 11.15
N LEU A 196 -15.23 -6.86 10.91
CA LEU A 196 -16.03 -6.75 9.66
C LEU A 196 -16.24 -5.33 9.09
N ALA A 197 -15.20 -4.49 9.04
CA ALA A 197 -15.23 -3.27 8.23
C ALA A 197 -13.86 -3.00 7.59
N GLN A 198 -13.61 -3.58 6.41
CA GLN A 198 -12.57 -3.10 5.52
C GLN A 198 -13.05 -1.77 4.93
N ASP A 199 -12.52 -0.67 5.47
CA ASP A 199 -12.74 0.69 4.95
C ASP A 199 -12.41 0.70 3.43
N PRO A 200 -13.37 1.02 2.53
CA PRO A 200 -13.18 0.93 1.08
C PRO A 200 -12.06 1.85 0.59
N VAL A 201 -11.74 2.92 1.34
CA VAL A 201 -10.59 3.78 1.08
C VAL A 201 -9.28 3.10 1.46
N GLU A 202 -9.25 2.27 2.49
CA GLU A 202 -8.08 1.48 2.86
C GLU A 202 -7.84 0.33 1.85
N GLN A 203 -8.91 -0.27 1.33
CA GLN A 203 -8.87 -1.24 0.23
C GLN A 203 -8.41 -0.59 -1.09
N LEU A 204 -8.97 0.57 -1.43
CA LEU A 204 -8.64 1.35 -2.62
C LEU A 204 -7.22 1.91 -2.56
N SER A 205 -6.76 2.38 -1.40
CA SER A 205 -5.37 2.81 -1.20
C SER A 205 -4.39 1.64 -1.32
N ARG A 206 -4.74 0.44 -0.83
CA ARG A 206 -3.95 -0.79 -1.03
C ARG A 206 -3.91 -1.20 -2.51
N MET A 207 -5.02 -1.12 -3.23
CA MET A 207 -5.13 -1.50 -4.66
C MET A 207 -4.43 -0.49 -5.59
N LEU A 208 -4.57 0.82 -5.32
CA LEU A 208 -3.81 1.86 -6.01
C LEU A 208 -2.31 1.74 -5.69
N SER A 209 -1.96 1.35 -4.46
CA SER A 209 -0.58 1.03 -4.06
C SER A 209 -0.03 -0.18 -4.81
N THR A 210 -0.79 -1.28 -4.99
CA THR A 210 -0.33 -2.44 -5.76
C THR A 210 -0.21 -2.15 -7.26
N ARG A 211 -1.15 -1.41 -7.86
CA ARG A 211 -1.08 -0.97 -9.26
C ARG A 211 0.10 -0.02 -9.50
N ASN A 212 0.33 0.92 -8.58
CA ASN A 212 1.49 1.83 -8.62
C ASN A 212 2.81 1.09 -8.41
N ARG A 213 2.86 0.08 -7.52
CA ARG A 213 4.03 -0.80 -7.31
C ARG A 213 4.37 -1.59 -8.58
N LEU A 214 3.37 -2.08 -9.31
CA LEU A 214 3.58 -2.80 -10.57
C LEU A 214 4.07 -1.86 -11.68
N ASN A 215 3.50 -0.66 -11.77
CA ASN A 215 3.92 0.37 -12.73
C ASN A 215 5.34 0.87 -12.44
N LEU A 216 5.71 1.05 -11.16
CA LEU A 216 7.07 1.40 -10.72
C LEU A 216 8.07 0.29 -11.07
N THR A 217 7.72 -0.96 -10.79
CA THR A 217 8.55 -2.13 -11.18
C THR A 217 8.75 -2.15 -12.70
N LYS A 218 7.69 -1.93 -13.48
CA LYS A 218 7.75 -1.84 -14.94
C LYS A 218 8.61 -0.68 -15.43
N ALA A 219 8.57 0.46 -14.75
CA ALA A 219 9.40 1.63 -15.03
C ALA A 219 10.89 1.39 -14.71
N MET A 220 11.21 0.54 -13.72
CA MET A 220 12.58 0.19 -13.30
C MET A 220 13.24 -0.92 -14.15
N ILE A 221 12.44 -1.79 -14.79
CA ILE A 221 12.95 -2.91 -15.59
C ILE A 221 13.88 -2.42 -16.70
N ARG A 222 13.46 -1.40 -17.44
CA ARG A 222 14.18 -0.91 -18.62
C ARG A 222 15.48 -0.16 -18.31
N PRO A 223 15.53 0.80 -17.36
CA PRO A 223 16.75 1.56 -17.08
C PRO A 223 17.77 0.83 -16.20
N PHE A 224 17.35 -0.08 -15.31
CA PHE A 224 18.25 -0.66 -14.29
C PHE A 224 18.37 -2.18 -14.36
N MET A 225 17.25 -2.92 -14.44
CA MET A 225 17.30 -4.39 -14.38
C MET A 225 17.87 -5.02 -15.65
N MET A 226 17.45 -4.56 -16.84
CA MET A 226 17.96 -5.09 -18.12
C MET A 226 19.48 -4.90 -18.28
N PRO A 227 20.06 -3.71 -18.03
CA PRO A 227 21.51 -3.55 -18.06
C PRO A 227 22.24 -4.43 -17.04
N LEU A 228 21.75 -4.51 -15.81
CA LEU A 228 22.37 -5.33 -14.76
C LEU A 228 22.34 -6.82 -15.14
N PHE A 229 21.21 -7.29 -15.65
CA PHE A 229 21.07 -8.66 -16.18
C PHE A 229 22.04 -8.94 -17.32
N GLY A 230 22.13 -8.03 -18.31
CA GLY A 230 23.07 -8.15 -19.42
C GLY A 230 24.53 -8.23 -18.96
N ALA A 231 24.91 -7.40 -17.99
CA ALA A 231 26.26 -7.42 -17.42
C ALA A 231 26.56 -8.74 -16.69
N PHE A 232 25.64 -9.23 -15.85
CA PHE A 232 25.79 -10.52 -15.18
C PHE A 232 25.83 -11.71 -16.14
N ALA A 233 25.03 -11.69 -17.21
CA ALA A 233 25.05 -12.73 -18.24
C ALA A 233 26.39 -12.78 -18.97
N ILE A 234 26.94 -11.61 -19.33
CA ILE A 234 28.27 -11.52 -19.96
C ILE A 234 29.38 -11.95 -18.97
N GLN A 235 29.26 -11.58 -17.69
CA GLN A 235 30.19 -12.04 -16.65
C GLN A 235 30.17 -13.56 -16.49
N ALA A 236 28.99 -14.17 -16.39
CA ALA A 236 28.85 -15.62 -16.26
C ALA A 236 29.42 -16.38 -17.48
N LEU A 237 29.28 -15.79 -18.67
CA LEU A 237 29.93 -16.29 -19.89
C LEU A 237 31.45 -16.19 -19.80
N ALA A 238 32.00 -15.04 -19.38
CA ALA A 238 33.45 -14.85 -19.24
C ALA A 238 34.09 -15.75 -18.17
N TYR A 239 33.45 -15.84 -16.99
CA TYR A 239 33.86 -16.70 -15.89
C TYR A 239 32.64 -17.22 -15.13
N PRO A 240 32.45 -18.55 -15.02
CA PRO A 240 33.39 -19.61 -15.37
C PRO A 240 33.22 -20.21 -16.79
N GLY A 241 32.38 -19.66 -17.67
CA GLY A 241 32.06 -20.24 -18.99
C GLY A 241 33.26 -20.45 -19.92
N ILE A 242 33.79 -19.38 -20.51
CA ILE A 242 34.89 -19.42 -21.51
C ILE A 242 36.16 -20.02 -20.92
N SER A 243 36.43 -19.79 -19.63
CA SER A 243 37.59 -20.37 -18.94
C SER A 243 37.69 -21.90 -19.02
N ARG A 244 36.55 -22.61 -19.19
CA ARG A 244 36.52 -24.07 -19.37
C ARG A 244 36.67 -24.52 -20.82
N ALA A 245 36.36 -23.65 -21.78
CA ALA A 245 36.46 -23.93 -23.20
C ALA A 245 37.87 -23.70 -23.74
N LEU A 246 38.69 -22.91 -23.05
CA LEU A 246 40.07 -22.64 -23.43
C LEU A 246 40.99 -23.87 -23.18
N PRO A 247 41.92 -24.16 -24.10
CA PRO A 247 42.87 -25.25 -23.91
C PRO A 247 43.84 -24.94 -22.76
N LEU A 248 44.34 -26.00 -22.11
CA LEU A 248 45.33 -25.88 -21.04
C LEU A 248 46.66 -25.35 -21.59
N PRO A 249 47.16 -24.18 -21.12
CA PRO A 249 48.46 -23.67 -21.54
C PRO A 249 49.61 -24.56 -21.04
N THR A 250 50.72 -24.60 -21.78
CA THR A 250 51.86 -25.50 -21.49
C THR A 250 52.58 -25.21 -20.17
N SER A 251 52.39 -24.03 -19.57
CA SER A 251 53.05 -23.65 -18.31
C SER A 251 52.30 -24.14 -17.06
N TYR A 252 51.06 -24.65 -17.20
CA TYR A 252 50.29 -25.21 -16.09
C TYR A 252 50.32 -26.74 -16.10
N THR A 253 50.68 -27.32 -14.96
CA THR A 253 50.69 -28.78 -14.75
C THR A 253 49.30 -29.37 -14.51
N SER A 254 48.33 -28.54 -14.12
CA SER A 254 46.97 -28.96 -13.81
C SER A 254 45.95 -27.91 -14.27
N PHE A 255 44.82 -28.38 -14.80
CA PHE A 255 43.66 -27.56 -15.12
C PHE A 255 43.17 -26.76 -13.93
N PHE A 256 43.30 -27.31 -12.71
CA PHE A 256 42.88 -26.65 -11.49
C PHE A 256 43.70 -25.40 -11.17
N SER A 257 45.03 -25.45 -11.37
CA SER A 257 45.93 -24.30 -11.20
C SER A 257 45.66 -23.20 -12.23
N TYR A 258 45.41 -23.59 -13.49
CA TYR A 258 45.01 -22.66 -14.54
C TYR A 258 43.67 -21.99 -14.23
N PHE A 259 42.65 -22.77 -13.89
CA PHE A 259 41.30 -22.28 -13.59
C PHE A 259 41.30 -21.31 -12.39
N THR A 260 42.12 -21.60 -11.37
CA THR A 260 42.32 -20.72 -10.21
C THR A 260 42.99 -19.40 -10.62
N THR A 261 44.04 -19.45 -11.44
CA THR A 261 44.76 -18.24 -11.88
C THR A 261 43.89 -17.34 -12.76
N TYR A 262 43.11 -17.94 -13.67
CA TYR A 262 42.12 -17.22 -14.47
C TYR A 262 41.03 -16.60 -13.60
N GLY A 263 40.45 -17.38 -12.68
CA GLY A 263 39.42 -16.91 -11.77
C GLY A 263 39.90 -15.79 -10.87
N LEU A 264 41.14 -15.87 -10.39
CA LEU A 264 41.80 -14.82 -9.61
C LEU A 264 41.93 -13.52 -10.42
N ALA A 265 42.45 -13.60 -11.65
CA ALA A 265 42.59 -12.42 -12.51
C ALA A 265 41.23 -11.73 -12.76
N PHE A 266 40.18 -12.51 -13.05
CA PHE A 266 38.82 -12.01 -13.24
C PHE A 266 38.27 -11.34 -11.96
N GLN A 267 38.38 -12.00 -10.80
CA GLN A 267 37.84 -11.47 -9.56
C GLN A 267 38.65 -10.26 -9.03
N LEU A 268 39.95 -10.17 -9.32
CA LEU A 268 40.76 -8.98 -9.00
C LEU A 268 40.28 -7.75 -9.77
N GLY A 269 39.96 -7.89 -11.06
CA GLY A 269 39.36 -6.80 -11.83
C GLY A 269 38.02 -6.35 -11.23
N ASN A 270 37.17 -7.31 -10.86
CA ASN A 270 35.87 -7.05 -10.23
C ASN A 270 36.03 -6.38 -8.86
N PHE A 271 37.01 -6.78 -8.06
CA PHE A 271 37.31 -6.18 -6.76
C PHE A 271 37.81 -4.73 -6.89
N ILE A 272 38.76 -4.48 -7.80
CA ILE A 272 39.31 -3.13 -8.03
C ILE A 272 38.21 -2.17 -8.49
N SER A 273 37.39 -2.57 -9.46
CA SER A 273 36.29 -1.73 -9.95
C SER A 273 35.24 -1.42 -8.88
N ARG A 274 34.97 -2.35 -7.95
CA ARG A 274 34.01 -2.14 -6.85
C ARG A 274 34.56 -1.24 -5.73
N THR A 275 35.84 -1.37 -5.42
CA THR A 275 36.50 -0.65 -4.31
C THR A 275 36.81 0.80 -4.68
N HIS A 276 37.04 1.08 -5.96
CA HIS A 276 37.51 2.39 -6.41
C HIS A 276 36.39 3.43 -6.65
N THR A 277 35.16 3.12 -6.25
CA THR A 277 33.96 3.94 -6.45
C THR A 277 33.91 5.24 -5.67
N LEU A 278 34.65 5.34 -4.56
CA LEU A 278 34.76 6.57 -3.77
C LEU A 278 35.78 7.56 -4.35
N LEU A 279 36.73 7.08 -5.16
CA LEU A 279 37.87 7.87 -5.66
C LEU A 279 37.70 8.30 -7.12
N LEU A 280 37.16 7.42 -7.96
CA LEU A 280 36.82 7.75 -9.34
C LEU A 280 35.32 7.64 -9.54
N ARG A 281 34.71 8.76 -9.94
CA ARG A 281 33.31 8.79 -10.41
C ARG A 281 33.14 7.68 -11.46
N PRO A 282 32.12 6.82 -11.38
CA PRO A 282 31.97 5.74 -12.33
C PRO A 282 31.96 6.30 -13.75
N THR A 283 32.99 5.93 -14.51
CA THR A 283 33.10 6.13 -15.94
C THR A 283 31.80 5.70 -16.60
N SER A 284 31.33 6.47 -17.59
CA SER A 284 30.14 6.22 -18.40
C SER A 284 29.75 4.74 -18.45
N THR A 285 28.51 4.39 -18.08
CA THR A 285 28.03 3.00 -18.14
C THR A 285 28.31 2.33 -19.49
N LYS A 286 28.27 3.12 -20.58
CA LYS A 286 28.63 2.67 -21.92
C LYS A 286 30.07 2.17 -22.02
N ALA A 287 31.03 2.86 -21.41
CA ALA A 287 32.44 2.47 -21.40
C ALA A 287 32.65 1.15 -20.65
N ALA A 288 32.00 0.98 -19.49
CA ALA A 288 32.09 -0.27 -18.73
C ALA A 288 31.49 -1.46 -19.51
N PHE A 289 30.35 -1.26 -20.20
CA PHE A 289 29.78 -2.25 -21.11
C PHE A 289 30.68 -2.58 -22.31
N THR A 290 31.35 -1.59 -22.88
CA THR A 290 32.30 -1.85 -23.98
C THR A 290 33.51 -2.65 -23.50
N VAL A 291 34.03 -2.38 -22.31
CA VAL A 291 35.19 -3.10 -21.76
C VAL A 291 34.84 -4.57 -21.49
N ILE A 292 33.72 -4.85 -20.81
CA ILE A 292 33.30 -6.23 -20.57
C ILE A 292 32.92 -6.93 -21.87
N GLY A 293 32.16 -6.28 -22.76
CA GLY A 293 31.72 -6.85 -24.03
C GLY A 293 32.90 -7.19 -24.95
N ALA A 294 33.84 -6.26 -25.13
CA ALA A 294 35.02 -6.47 -25.97
C ALA A 294 35.95 -7.54 -25.39
N SER A 295 36.22 -7.52 -24.08
CA SER A 295 37.08 -8.52 -23.44
C SER A 295 36.48 -9.92 -23.56
N THR A 296 35.19 -10.08 -23.28
CA THR A 296 34.50 -11.36 -23.41
C THR A 296 34.39 -11.82 -24.87
N PHE A 297 34.15 -10.91 -25.81
CA PHE A 297 34.11 -11.23 -27.24
C PHE A 297 35.48 -11.72 -27.75
N ILE A 298 36.56 -11.05 -27.39
CA ILE A 298 37.92 -11.46 -27.75
C ILE A 298 38.25 -12.82 -27.13
N LEU A 299 37.89 -13.04 -25.85
CA LEU A 299 38.06 -14.34 -25.19
C LEU A 299 37.24 -15.45 -25.88
N LEU A 300 36.01 -15.16 -26.29
CA LEU A 300 35.16 -16.11 -27.01
C LEU A 300 35.75 -16.44 -28.38
N ALA A 301 36.16 -15.43 -29.14
CA ALA A 301 36.84 -15.62 -30.42
C ALA A 301 38.14 -16.44 -30.24
N ASN A 302 38.92 -16.17 -29.18
CA ASN A 302 40.11 -16.94 -28.88
C ASN A 302 39.79 -18.41 -28.54
N SER A 303 38.67 -18.68 -27.86
CA SER A 303 38.25 -20.06 -27.56
C SER A 303 37.85 -20.87 -28.80
N ILE A 304 37.39 -20.20 -29.87
CA ILE A 304 36.97 -20.83 -31.13
C ILE A 304 38.13 -20.97 -32.11
N PHE A 305 38.90 -19.89 -32.28
CA PHE A 305 39.93 -19.76 -33.32
C PHE A 305 41.36 -19.98 -32.83
N LEU A 306 41.58 -20.07 -31.51
CA LEU A 306 42.90 -20.29 -30.89
C LEU A 306 43.96 -19.29 -31.38
N ILE A 307 43.57 -18.01 -31.46
CA ILE A 307 44.36 -16.93 -32.08
C ILE A 307 45.66 -16.66 -31.31
N PHE A 308 45.63 -16.75 -29.98
CA PHE A 308 46.80 -16.60 -29.12
C PHE A 308 46.77 -17.57 -27.93
N SER A 309 47.92 -18.20 -27.69
CA SER A 309 48.14 -19.16 -26.58
C SER A 309 48.89 -18.55 -25.41
N THR A 310 49.15 -17.24 -25.44
CA THR A 310 49.93 -16.55 -24.40
C THR A 310 49.07 -16.26 -23.17
N GLU A 311 49.47 -16.82 -22.03
CA GLU A 311 48.75 -16.76 -20.76
C GLU A 311 48.51 -15.34 -20.25
N VAL A 312 49.49 -14.45 -20.44
CA VAL A 312 49.42 -13.05 -20.01
C VAL A 312 48.25 -12.33 -20.69
N PHE A 313 48.03 -12.56 -21.98
CA PHE A 313 46.94 -11.93 -22.72
C PHE A 313 45.57 -12.45 -22.28
N VAL A 314 45.45 -13.75 -22.05
CA VAL A 314 44.21 -14.35 -21.51
C VAL A 314 43.90 -13.81 -20.12
N GLY A 315 44.92 -13.71 -19.25
CA GLY A 315 44.78 -13.13 -17.91
C GLY A 315 44.40 -11.65 -17.92
N LEU A 316 44.99 -10.84 -18.80
CA LEU A 316 44.64 -9.42 -18.95
C LEU A 316 43.21 -9.22 -19.46
N LEU A 317 42.76 -10.05 -20.40
CA LEU A 317 41.37 -10.01 -20.88
C LEU A 317 40.38 -10.48 -19.82
N ALA A 318 40.72 -11.53 -19.06
CA ALA A 318 39.92 -11.98 -17.92
C ALA A 318 39.79 -10.87 -16.86
N PHE A 319 40.89 -10.20 -16.54
CA PHE A 319 40.93 -9.04 -15.66
C PHE A 319 40.05 -7.90 -16.20
N GLY A 320 40.15 -7.58 -17.50
CA GLY A 320 39.33 -6.56 -18.17
C GLY A 320 37.83 -6.88 -18.12
N ALA A 321 37.44 -8.13 -18.35
CA ALA A 321 36.06 -8.59 -18.24
C ALA A 321 35.52 -8.43 -16.80
N GLY A 322 36.34 -8.79 -15.80
CA GLY A 322 36.02 -8.58 -14.39
C GLY A 322 35.87 -7.10 -14.02
N LEU A 323 36.80 -6.26 -14.46
CA LEU A 323 36.81 -4.81 -14.26
C LEU A 323 35.56 -4.15 -14.84
N GLY A 324 35.21 -4.48 -16.08
CA GLY A 324 34.03 -3.92 -16.75
C GLY A 324 32.72 -4.30 -16.03
N GLY A 325 32.57 -5.55 -15.62
CA GLY A 325 31.32 -5.97 -14.96
C GLY A 325 31.16 -5.44 -13.53
N GLY A 326 32.24 -5.34 -12.75
CA GLY A 326 32.17 -4.67 -11.44
C GLY A 326 31.89 -3.16 -11.57
N ALA A 327 32.43 -2.50 -12.61
CA ALA A 327 32.13 -1.10 -12.90
C ALA A 327 30.65 -0.88 -13.31
N VAL A 328 30.06 -1.75 -14.14
CA VAL A 328 28.63 -1.68 -14.49
C VAL A 328 27.76 -1.84 -13.23
N TYR A 329 28.07 -2.84 -12.39
CA TYR A 329 27.33 -3.08 -11.14
C TYR A 329 27.29 -1.83 -10.25
N MET A 330 28.44 -1.22 -10.00
CA MET A 330 28.51 -0.02 -9.16
C MET A 330 27.88 1.21 -9.80
N ALA A 331 28.05 1.40 -11.11
CA ALA A 331 27.48 2.54 -11.82
C ALA A 331 25.94 2.50 -11.84
N ILE A 332 25.35 1.31 -11.95
CA ILE A 332 23.89 1.12 -11.88
C ILE A 332 23.39 1.38 -10.46
N LEU A 333 24.01 0.79 -9.43
CA LEU A 333 23.58 0.99 -8.05
C LEU A 333 23.78 2.44 -7.58
N ASP A 334 24.86 3.12 -7.98
CA ASP A 334 25.07 4.54 -7.69
C ASP A 334 23.99 5.42 -8.34
N ARG A 335 23.52 5.07 -9.55
CA ARG A 335 22.39 5.76 -10.21
C ARG A 335 21.06 5.49 -9.51
N VAL A 336 20.79 4.24 -9.12
CA VAL A 336 19.58 3.88 -8.35
C VAL A 336 19.52 4.67 -7.03
N LEU A 337 20.67 4.89 -6.36
CA LEU A 337 20.74 5.71 -5.15
C LEU A 337 20.50 7.22 -5.38
N GLN A 338 20.67 7.71 -6.61
CA GLN A 338 20.58 9.14 -6.96
C GLN A 338 19.28 9.55 -7.65
N ASP A 339 18.48 8.58 -8.09
CA ASP A 339 17.27 8.86 -8.83
C ASP A 339 16.21 9.50 -7.91
N LYS A 340 15.77 10.71 -8.26
CA LYS A 340 14.84 11.53 -7.48
C LYS A 340 13.36 11.23 -7.78
N SER A 341 13.07 10.41 -8.79
CA SER A 341 11.71 9.98 -9.12
C SER A 341 11.04 9.17 -7.98
N PHE A 342 11.82 8.74 -6.99
CA PHE A 342 11.41 7.99 -5.80
C PHE A 342 11.10 8.87 -4.56
N GLU A 343 10.94 10.20 -4.71
CA GLU A 343 10.68 11.14 -3.59
C GLU A 343 9.22 11.63 -3.47
N SER A 344 8.34 11.39 -4.43
CA SER A 344 6.92 11.79 -4.33
C SER A 344 6.05 10.65 -3.82
N GLY A 345 5.55 10.77 -2.57
CA GLY A 345 4.38 10.09 -1.95
C GLY A 345 4.15 8.58 -2.19
N ILE A 346 3.77 7.81 -1.16
CA ILE A 346 3.50 6.34 -1.17
C ILE A 346 4.71 5.46 -1.62
N ASN A 347 5.60 5.98 -2.46
CA ASN A 347 6.86 5.39 -2.93
C ASN A 347 7.99 5.48 -1.91
N LEU A 348 7.75 6.08 -0.74
CA LEU A 348 8.73 6.12 0.34
C LEU A 348 9.02 4.69 0.86
N GLU A 349 8.02 3.81 0.94
CA GLU A 349 8.21 2.46 1.51
C GLU A 349 9.15 1.55 0.71
N PHE A 350 9.28 1.75 -0.60
CA PHE A 350 10.20 0.98 -1.43
C PHE A 350 11.57 1.65 -1.59
N GLY A 351 11.71 2.85 -1.05
CA GLY A 351 12.89 3.69 -1.16
C GLY A 351 13.62 3.92 0.15
N LEU A 352 12.94 4.23 1.25
CA LEU A 352 13.53 4.76 2.48
C LEU A 352 12.51 4.68 3.62
N GLN A 353 12.94 4.22 4.77
CA GLN A 353 12.12 4.30 5.97
C GLN A 353 12.10 5.72 6.55
N VAL A 354 10.88 6.19 6.81
CA VAL A 354 10.35 7.11 7.84
C VAL A 354 11.37 8.01 8.58
N CYS A 355 11.32 9.31 8.29
CA CYS A 355 11.39 10.31 9.35
C CYS A 355 9.98 10.44 9.92
N ASP A 356 9.82 10.36 11.24
CA ASP A 356 8.54 10.60 11.88
C ASP A 356 8.04 11.99 11.47
N GLU A 357 6.77 12.10 11.05
CA GLU A 357 6.18 13.29 10.41
C GLU A 357 6.15 14.56 11.30
N GLY A 358 6.74 14.54 12.50
CA GLY A 358 6.72 15.62 13.49
C GLY A 358 7.56 16.87 13.17
N GLY A 359 8.18 16.96 11.98
CA GLY A 359 8.99 18.12 11.58
C GLY A 359 10.22 18.37 12.46
N PRO A 360 11.02 19.43 12.21
CA PRO A 360 12.19 19.74 13.04
C PRO A 360 11.79 20.50 14.32
N PRO A 361 12.25 20.06 15.50
CA PRO A 361 13.07 18.87 15.73
C PRO A 361 12.22 17.60 15.84
N CYS A 362 12.56 16.56 15.07
CA CYS A 362 11.88 15.28 15.20
C CYS A 362 12.19 14.68 16.58
N THR A 363 11.36 13.75 17.05
CA THR A 363 11.49 13.07 18.36
C THR A 363 12.89 12.50 18.57
N ASN A 364 13.51 12.02 17.49
CA ASN A 364 14.89 11.53 17.49
C ASN A 364 15.96 12.64 17.61
N CYS A 365 15.71 13.88 17.18
CA CYS A 365 16.61 15.01 17.39
C CYS A 365 16.47 15.59 18.82
N LEU A 366 15.24 15.62 19.35
CA LEU A 366 14.96 16.00 20.73
C LEU A 366 15.58 15.03 21.74
N ALA A 367 15.43 13.72 21.51
CA ALA A 367 16.05 12.69 22.36
C ALA A 367 17.59 12.74 22.38
N ARG A 368 18.20 13.45 21.42
CA ARG A 368 19.66 13.51 21.23
C ARG A 368 20.29 14.86 21.59
N ASN A 369 19.51 15.84 22.09
CA ASN A 369 19.98 17.20 22.38
C ASN A 369 20.81 17.82 21.23
N LEU A 370 20.39 17.57 19.99
CA LEU A 370 21.04 18.12 18.80
C LEU A 370 20.38 19.46 18.45
N GLU A 371 21.12 20.56 18.63
CA GLU A 371 20.71 21.88 18.16
C GLU A 371 20.92 21.97 16.63
N GLY A 372 19.83 22.03 15.86
CA GLY A 372 19.88 22.27 14.40
C GLY A 372 19.39 21.11 13.52
N CYS A 373 18.11 20.78 13.64
CA CYS A 373 17.44 19.94 12.64
C CYS A 373 17.04 20.81 11.43
N SER A 374 17.75 20.68 10.30
CA SER A 374 17.44 21.43 9.07
C SER A 374 17.45 20.53 7.84
N TYR A 375 16.42 20.64 7.00
CA TYR A 375 16.41 20.02 5.67
C TYR A 375 17.36 20.76 4.73
N LEU A 376 18.11 20.02 3.90
CA LEU A 376 19.07 20.56 2.93
C LEU A 376 18.39 21.53 1.94
N THR A 377 18.86 22.76 1.91
CA THR A 377 18.39 23.82 1.01
C THR A 377 19.10 23.70 -0.35
N GLU A 378 18.30 23.37 -1.39
CA GLU A 378 18.48 23.52 -2.86
C GLU A 378 19.56 22.74 -3.65
N PRO A 379 19.15 22.18 -4.83
CA PRO A 379 19.84 22.47 -6.11
C PRO A 379 18.84 22.60 -7.32
N PRO A 380 19.28 22.94 -8.55
CA PRO A 380 18.94 24.15 -9.30
C PRO A 380 17.76 24.03 -10.31
N THR A 381 17.03 25.14 -10.47
CA THR A 381 16.28 25.62 -11.66
C THR A 381 15.56 24.61 -12.57
N GLN A 382 14.57 23.91 -12.02
CA GLN A 382 13.29 23.60 -12.67
C GLN A 382 12.22 23.77 -11.57
N LEU A 383 11.11 24.47 -11.86
CA LEU A 383 10.09 24.83 -10.86
C LEU A 383 9.71 23.60 -10.00
N PRO A 384 9.87 23.64 -8.66
CA PRO A 384 9.78 22.46 -7.81
C PRO A 384 8.34 21.95 -7.67
N ALA A 385 8.15 20.63 -7.63
CA ALA A 385 6.85 19.97 -7.42
C ALA A 385 6.08 20.47 -6.18
N THR A 386 6.78 21.05 -5.20
CA THR A 386 6.24 21.72 -4.02
C THR A 386 5.50 23.02 -4.37
N GLU A 387 5.92 23.77 -5.38
CA GLU A 387 5.23 24.98 -5.82
C GLU A 387 3.93 24.65 -6.55
N THR A 388 3.93 23.61 -7.39
CA THR A 388 2.71 23.10 -8.03
C THR A 388 1.73 22.59 -6.99
N ARG A 389 2.18 21.77 -6.03
CA ARG A 389 1.33 21.28 -4.93
C ARG A 389 0.78 22.42 -4.07
N ARG A 390 1.61 23.41 -3.74
CA ARG A 390 1.16 24.61 -3.00
C ARG A 390 0.12 25.41 -3.78
N LYS A 391 0.27 25.55 -5.11
CA LYS A 391 -0.74 26.22 -5.95
C LYS A 391 -2.07 25.48 -5.93
N ILE A 392 -2.04 24.15 -5.99
CA ILE A 392 -3.23 23.32 -5.91
C ILE A 392 -3.88 23.44 -4.52
N GLU A 393 -3.13 23.37 -3.43
CA GLU A 393 -3.69 23.55 -2.07
C GLU A 393 -4.33 24.94 -1.89
N LEU A 394 -3.71 25.99 -2.45
CA LEU A 394 -4.28 27.34 -2.46
C LEU A 394 -5.55 27.41 -3.32
N GLU A 395 -5.57 26.74 -4.48
CA GLU A 395 -6.76 26.61 -5.33
C GLU A 395 -7.90 25.91 -4.58
N LEU A 396 -7.62 24.77 -3.94
CA LEU A 396 -8.60 24.00 -3.17
C LEU A 396 -9.14 24.80 -1.97
N MET A 397 -8.28 25.51 -1.23
CA MET A 397 -8.71 26.39 -0.14
C MET A 397 -9.55 27.58 -0.64
N HIS A 398 -9.14 28.20 -1.74
CA HIS A 398 -9.91 29.29 -2.35
C HIS A 398 -11.28 28.81 -2.83
N ARG A 399 -11.32 27.62 -3.43
CA ARG A 399 -12.55 26.99 -3.88
C ARG A 399 -13.48 26.67 -2.71
N TRP A 400 -12.95 26.09 -1.64
CA TRP A 400 -13.71 25.87 -0.40
C TRP A 400 -14.37 27.14 0.07
N THR A 401 -13.62 28.24 0.19
CA THR A 401 -14.12 29.52 0.72
C THR A 401 -15.02 30.30 -0.26
N SER A 402 -15.14 29.84 -1.51
CA SER A 402 -15.90 30.53 -2.56
C SER A 402 -17.17 29.78 -2.99
N SER A 403 -17.09 28.46 -3.14
CA SER A 403 -18.18 27.63 -3.65
C SER A 403 -18.41 26.32 -2.88
N SER A 404 -17.37 25.53 -2.56
CA SER A 404 -17.56 24.14 -2.13
C SER A 404 -18.40 24.03 -0.86
N TYR A 405 -18.22 24.95 0.10
CA TYR A 405 -18.97 24.95 1.35
C TYR A 405 -20.50 25.09 1.16
N LYS A 406 -20.95 25.73 0.07
CA LYS A 406 -22.38 26.02 -0.16
C LYS A 406 -23.19 24.75 -0.37
N SER A 407 -22.59 23.69 -0.91
CA SER A 407 -23.26 22.39 -1.08
C SER A 407 -23.42 21.60 0.23
N LEU A 408 -22.82 22.08 1.33
CA LEU A 408 -22.96 21.49 2.67
C LEU A 408 -23.91 22.29 3.57
N ALA A 409 -24.36 23.48 3.14
CA ALA A 409 -25.26 24.32 3.92
C ALA A 409 -26.70 23.81 3.83
N SER A 410 -27.28 23.42 4.97
CA SER A 410 -28.68 23.00 5.08
C SER A 410 -29.62 24.19 5.24
N ILE A 411 -29.16 25.23 5.93
CA ILE A 411 -29.88 26.49 6.15
C ILE A 411 -28.99 27.71 5.82
N PRO A 412 -29.58 28.89 5.55
CA PRO A 412 -28.81 30.08 5.22
C PRO A 412 -27.77 30.48 6.27
N GLU A 413 -28.05 30.24 7.55
CA GLU A 413 -27.16 30.55 8.68
C GLU A 413 -25.88 29.68 8.69
N ASP A 414 -25.91 28.52 8.04
CA ASP A 414 -24.73 27.65 7.97
C ASP A 414 -23.59 28.26 7.16
N ASN A 415 -23.93 29.13 6.20
CA ASN A 415 -22.97 29.71 5.28
C ASN A 415 -21.84 30.46 6.01
N GLN A 416 -22.17 31.18 7.10
CA GLN A 416 -21.19 32.02 7.78
C GLN A 416 -20.07 31.16 8.41
N TRP A 417 -20.44 30.15 9.21
CA TRP A 417 -19.45 29.36 9.93
C TRP A 417 -18.79 28.30 9.03
N LEU A 418 -19.48 27.76 8.02
CA LEU A 418 -18.88 26.86 7.02
C LEU A 418 -17.82 27.56 6.16
N GLN A 419 -18.06 28.83 5.81
CA GLN A 419 -17.12 29.62 5.00
C GLN A 419 -15.94 30.12 5.84
N GLU A 420 -16.21 30.71 7.00
CA GLU A 420 -15.17 31.39 7.79
C GLU A 420 -14.58 30.54 8.89
N ASP A 421 -15.41 30.01 9.79
CA ASP A 421 -14.94 29.35 11.01
C ASP A 421 -14.34 27.99 10.71
N MET A 422 -14.95 27.21 9.83
CA MET A 422 -14.43 25.91 9.40
C MET A 422 -13.06 26.06 8.69
N ALA A 423 -12.88 27.10 7.88
CA ALA A 423 -11.57 27.41 7.28
C ALA A 423 -10.54 27.81 8.35
N ARG A 424 -10.91 28.61 9.35
CA ARG A 424 -10.04 28.95 10.49
C ARG A 424 -9.69 27.72 11.34
N TRP A 425 -10.63 26.80 11.52
CA TRP A 425 -10.39 25.54 12.23
C TRP A 425 -9.43 24.65 11.44
N ALA A 426 -9.61 24.52 10.14
CA ALA A 426 -8.74 23.73 9.28
C ALA A 426 -7.27 24.19 9.36
N LEU A 427 -7.01 25.49 9.40
CA LEU A 427 -5.65 26.02 9.58
C LEU A 427 -4.98 25.61 10.91
N LYS A 428 -5.76 25.14 11.89
CA LYS A 428 -5.27 24.65 13.20
C LYS A 428 -5.33 23.13 13.34
N HIS A 429 -6.07 22.44 12.49
CA HIS A 429 -6.38 21.02 12.61
C HIS A 429 -6.17 20.30 11.27
N GLU A 430 -5.09 19.54 11.16
CA GLU A 430 -4.65 18.92 9.89
C GLU A 430 -5.69 17.98 9.29
N TYR A 431 -6.38 17.17 10.11
CA TYR A 431 -7.42 16.26 9.61
C TYR A 431 -8.56 17.03 8.91
N LEU A 432 -8.97 18.17 9.47
CA LEU A 432 -10.04 18.98 8.90
C LEU A 432 -9.58 19.67 7.62
N LEU A 433 -8.34 20.17 7.59
CA LEU A 433 -7.73 20.76 6.40
C LEU A 433 -7.64 19.78 5.23
N GLN A 434 -7.11 18.58 5.51
CA GLN A 434 -6.98 17.55 4.50
C GLN A 434 -8.35 17.04 4.05
N GLY A 435 -9.32 16.92 4.95
CA GLY A 435 -10.71 16.62 4.58
C GLY A 435 -11.31 17.65 3.64
N MET A 436 -11.11 18.94 3.93
CA MET A 436 -11.58 20.05 3.09
C MET A 436 -10.92 20.04 1.71
N PHE A 437 -9.62 19.71 1.64
CA PHE A 437 -8.93 19.52 0.36
C PHE A 437 -9.46 18.32 -0.41
N ALA A 438 -9.72 17.19 0.25
CA ALA A 438 -10.31 16.03 -0.40
C ALA A 438 -11.67 16.34 -1.01
N PHE A 439 -12.54 17.00 -0.24
CA PHE A 439 -13.87 17.40 -0.69
C PHE A 439 -13.80 18.39 -1.87
N SER A 440 -12.97 19.43 -1.76
CA SER A 440 -12.82 20.43 -2.82
C SER A 440 -12.20 19.83 -4.10
N ALA A 441 -11.29 18.85 -3.96
CA ALA A 441 -10.71 18.13 -5.08
C ALA A 441 -11.75 17.26 -5.80
N LEU A 442 -12.68 16.64 -5.06
CA LEU A 442 -13.79 15.89 -5.66
C LEU A 442 -14.77 16.80 -6.38
N GLU A 443 -15.02 18.00 -5.87
CA GLU A 443 -15.82 18.99 -6.60
C GLU A 443 -15.15 19.32 -7.95
N VAL A 444 -13.82 19.48 -7.99
CA VAL A 444 -13.10 19.71 -9.26
C VAL A 444 -13.21 18.51 -10.20
N ALA A 445 -13.08 17.29 -9.66
CA ALA A 445 -13.16 16.06 -10.44
C ALA A 445 -14.56 15.83 -11.04
N LEU A 446 -15.62 16.07 -10.27
CA LEU A 446 -17.01 15.78 -10.67
C LEU A 446 -17.70 16.95 -11.38
N CYS A 447 -17.43 18.19 -10.96
CA CYS A 447 -18.09 19.40 -11.48
C CYS A 447 -17.19 20.22 -12.42
N GLY A 448 -15.89 19.88 -12.53
CA GLY A 448 -14.93 20.57 -13.40
C GLY A 448 -14.41 21.88 -12.82
N GLY A 449 -13.80 22.72 -13.67
CA GLY A 449 -13.29 24.04 -13.28
C GLY A 449 -11.91 24.04 -12.64
N ALA A 450 -11.03 23.10 -13.02
CA ALA A 450 -9.62 23.13 -12.63
C ALA A 450 -8.93 24.37 -13.23
N VAL A 451 -8.16 25.09 -12.43
CA VAL A 451 -7.32 26.21 -12.92
C VAL A 451 -6.09 25.68 -13.65
N VAL A 452 -5.55 24.55 -13.18
CA VAL A 452 -4.46 23.83 -13.84
C VAL A 452 -5.05 22.86 -14.87
N VAL A 453 -4.90 23.19 -16.14
CA VAL A 453 -5.40 22.38 -17.26
C VAL A 453 -4.37 21.29 -17.57
N GLU A 454 -4.61 20.07 -17.09
CA GLU A 454 -3.95 18.84 -17.55
C GLU A 454 -4.95 18.02 -18.39
N GLU A 455 -4.47 17.24 -19.37
CA GLU A 455 -5.32 16.44 -20.28
C GLU A 455 -6.14 15.34 -19.54
N ASP A 456 -5.78 15.00 -18.30
CA ASP A 456 -6.46 14.00 -17.44
C ASP A 456 -6.79 14.57 -16.03
N TYR A 457 -7.26 15.82 -15.94
CA TYR A 457 -7.45 16.49 -14.65
C TYR A 457 -8.47 15.79 -13.73
N ASP A 458 -9.51 15.16 -14.27
CA ASP A 458 -10.54 14.45 -13.51
C ASP A 458 -9.94 13.29 -12.68
N THR A 459 -9.11 12.48 -13.32
CA THR A 459 -8.40 11.35 -12.74
C THR A 459 -7.32 11.83 -11.77
N TYR A 460 -6.66 12.95 -12.09
CA TYR A 460 -5.67 13.57 -11.21
C TYR A 460 -6.29 14.05 -9.90
N TYR A 461 -7.35 14.85 -9.97
CA TYR A 461 -8.05 15.39 -8.80
C TYR A 461 -8.75 14.29 -7.99
N ALA A 462 -9.30 13.27 -8.63
CA ALA A 462 -9.86 12.11 -7.94
C ALA A 462 -8.80 11.34 -7.12
N LYS A 463 -7.60 11.10 -7.68
CA LYS A 463 -6.48 10.50 -6.94
C LYS A 463 -5.99 11.39 -5.82
N LEU A 464 -5.92 12.70 -6.07
CA LEU A 464 -5.50 13.68 -5.08
C LEU A 464 -6.49 13.74 -3.90
N ALA A 465 -7.79 13.64 -4.17
CA ALA A 465 -8.82 13.57 -3.15
C ALA A 465 -8.66 12.34 -2.26
N VAL A 466 -8.40 11.17 -2.84
CA VAL A 466 -8.11 9.94 -2.09
C VAL A 466 -6.85 10.10 -1.22
N GLU A 467 -5.78 10.71 -1.74
CA GLU A 467 -4.56 10.98 -0.96
C GLU A 467 -4.85 11.88 0.25
N TYR A 468 -5.59 12.97 0.06
CA TYR A 468 -5.93 13.86 1.17
C TYR A 468 -6.90 13.21 2.16
N TYR A 469 -7.89 12.46 1.69
CA TYR A 469 -8.84 11.79 2.56
C TYR A 469 -8.19 10.68 3.41
N ASP A 470 -7.25 9.91 2.88
CA ASP A 470 -6.48 8.91 3.65
C ASP A 470 -5.66 9.58 4.77
N LYS A 471 -4.94 10.67 4.46
CA LYS A 471 -4.21 11.44 5.48
C LYS A 471 -5.16 11.98 6.55
N ALA A 472 -6.28 12.55 6.11
CA ALA A 472 -7.26 13.15 6.99
C ALA A 472 -7.86 12.11 7.95
N SER A 473 -8.23 10.94 7.42
CA SER A 473 -8.82 9.85 8.18
C SER A 473 -7.87 9.28 9.22
N ARG A 474 -6.58 9.14 8.90
CA ARG A 474 -5.56 8.70 9.87
C ARG A 474 -5.40 9.69 11.02
N SER A 475 -5.27 10.97 10.70
CA SER A 475 -5.15 12.04 11.69
C SER A 475 -6.42 12.15 12.55
N PHE A 476 -7.60 11.97 11.94
CA PHE A 476 -8.89 11.96 12.62
C PHE A 476 -9.05 10.79 13.60
N ARG A 477 -8.63 9.57 13.24
CA ARG A 477 -8.71 8.39 14.12
C ARG A 477 -7.99 8.64 15.46
N ALA A 478 -6.86 9.34 15.45
CA ALA A 478 -6.14 9.72 16.68
C ALA A 478 -6.90 10.75 17.55
N GLN A 479 -7.75 11.58 16.95
CA GLN A 479 -8.55 12.58 17.67
C GLN A 479 -9.84 11.99 18.28
N LEU A 480 -10.35 10.89 17.72
CA LEU A 480 -11.55 10.21 18.24
C LEU A 480 -11.36 9.62 19.65
N GLU A 481 -10.13 9.32 20.07
CA GLU A 481 -9.85 8.82 21.42
C GLU A 481 -10.07 9.86 22.52
N ASN A 482 -10.03 11.16 22.18
CA ASN A 482 -10.05 12.26 23.14
C ASN A 482 -11.07 13.36 22.75
N VAL A 483 -12.34 12.98 22.55
CA VAL A 483 -13.41 13.95 22.26
C VAL A 483 -13.78 14.73 23.52
N ASN A 484 -13.76 16.06 23.43
CA ASN A 484 -14.09 17.00 24.49
C ASN A 484 -14.93 18.16 23.93
N SER A 485 -15.40 19.05 24.80
CA SER A 485 -16.26 20.18 24.39
C SER A 485 -15.58 21.19 23.45
N GLU A 486 -14.25 21.24 23.40
CA GLU A 486 -13.50 22.16 22.53
C GLU A 486 -13.31 21.60 21.11
N ASN A 487 -13.15 20.28 20.95
CA ASN A 487 -12.92 19.66 19.65
C ASN A 487 -14.16 18.98 19.05
N ALA A 488 -15.23 18.74 19.82
CA ALA A 488 -16.43 18.03 19.38
C ALA A 488 -17.02 18.58 18.07
N GLN A 489 -17.17 19.90 17.94
CA GLN A 489 -17.66 20.53 16.69
C GLN A 489 -16.81 20.18 15.47
N LYS A 490 -15.49 20.17 15.64
CA LYS A 490 -14.54 19.94 14.55
C LYS A 490 -14.50 18.47 14.15
N ILE A 491 -14.59 17.58 15.14
CA ILE A 491 -14.65 16.13 14.95
C ILE A 491 -15.96 15.76 14.25
N PHE A 492 -17.09 16.29 14.71
CA PHE A 492 -18.40 16.13 14.08
C PHE A 492 -18.41 16.62 12.63
N MET A 493 -17.84 17.79 12.35
CA MET A 493 -17.78 18.30 10.98
C MET A 493 -16.90 17.45 10.07
N PHE A 494 -15.79 16.91 10.56
CA PHE A 494 -14.99 15.99 9.77
C PHE A 494 -15.71 14.66 9.52
N SER A 495 -16.41 14.08 10.52
CA SER A 495 -17.19 12.85 10.30
C SER A 495 -18.31 13.05 9.28
N PHE A 496 -18.97 14.22 9.26
CA PHE A 496 -19.91 14.56 8.21
C PHE A 496 -19.23 14.73 6.85
N LEU A 497 -18.07 15.39 6.80
CA LEU A 497 -17.30 15.56 5.57
C LEU A 497 -16.83 14.21 5.00
N ALA A 498 -16.52 13.24 5.87
CA ALA A 498 -16.18 11.89 5.47
C ALA A 498 -17.33 11.18 4.77
N VAL A 499 -18.58 11.34 5.24
CA VAL A 499 -19.77 10.82 4.54
C VAL A 499 -19.86 11.43 3.14
N ALA A 500 -19.73 12.76 3.05
CA ALA A 500 -19.85 13.46 1.77
C ALA A 500 -18.75 13.08 0.78
N VAL A 501 -17.51 12.91 1.24
CA VAL A 501 -16.38 12.42 0.45
C VAL A 501 -16.62 10.99 -0.05
N ASN A 502 -17.13 10.08 0.80
CA ASN A 502 -17.41 8.70 0.38
C ASN A 502 -18.54 8.63 -0.66
N MET A 503 -19.60 9.41 -0.50
CA MET A 503 -20.67 9.49 -1.50
C MET A 503 -20.17 10.06 -2.83
N ALA A 504 -19.32 11.09 -2.80
CA ALA A 504 -18.73 11.68 -3.99
C ALA A 504 -17.76 10.72 -4.71
N LEU A 505 -16.90 10.01 -3.96
CA LEU A 505 -15.97 9.03 -4.51
C LEU A 505 -16.70 7.90 -5.26
N GLY A 506 -17.87 7.48 -4.77
CA GLY A 506 -18.70 6.48 -5.43
C GLY A 506 -19.21 6.89 -6.83
N GLN A 507 -19.10 8.17 -7.19
CA GLN A 507 -19.56 8.71 -8.47
C GLN A 507 -18.42 8.90 -9.50
N CYS A 508 -17.16 8.84 -9.09
CA CYS A 508 -16.04 9.11 -10.00
C CYS A 508 -15.84 7.99 -11.05
N SER A 509 -15.95 8.34 -12.33
CA SER A 509 -15.71 7.44 -13.48
C SER A 509 -14.29 6.88 -13.53
N ALA A 510 -13.31 7.61 -13.00
CA ALA A 510 -11.92 7.15 -12.86
C ALA A 510 -11.79 5.83 -12.05
N PHE A 511 -12.83 5.45 -11.30
CA PHE A 511 -12.88 4.24 -10.49
C PHE A 511 -14.03 3.29 -10.89
N GLU A 512 -14.62 3.46 -12.07
CA GLU A 512 -15.78 2.68 -12.53
C GLU A 512 -15.44 1.18 -12.72
N GLU A 513 -14.21 0.84 -13.12
CA GLU A 513 -13.71 -0.55 -13.19
C GLU A 513 -13.52 -1.23 -11.81
N LEU A 514 -13.59 -0.47 -10.71
CA LEU A 514 -13.40 -0.96 -9.33
C LEU A 514 -14.73 -1.12 -8.57
N HIS A 515 -15.86 -1.19 -9.26
CA HIS A 515 -17.19 -1.21 -8.63
C HIS A 515 -17.35 -2.39 -7.65
N GLU A 516 -17.22 -2.13 -6.34
CA GLU A 516 -17.87 -2.91 -5.28
C GLU A 516 -19.38 -2.77 -5.45
N GLY A 517 -20.16 -3.81 -5.18
CA GLY A 517 -21.63 -3.75 -5.31
C GLY A 517 -22.21 -2.62 -4.46
N VAL A 518 -23.29 -1.98 -4.90
CA VAL A 518 -23.89 -0.84 -4.18
C VAL A 518 -24.23 -1.18 -2.72
N LEU A 519 -24.53 -2.45 -2.42
CA LEU A 519 -24.81 -2.92 -1.06
C LEU A 519 -23.64 -2.71 -0.08
N GLU A 520 -22.40 -3.03 -0.46
CA GLU A 520 -21.23 -2.86 0.43
C GLU A 520 -20.97 -1.38 0.72
N ARG A 521 -21.21 -0.51 -0.28
CA ARG A 521 -21.16 0.94 -0.10
C ARG A 521 -22.26 1.47 0.79
N MET A 522 -23.48 0.94 0.67
CA MET A 522 -24.58 1.30 1.57
C MET A 522 -24.25 0.96 3.02
N VAL A 523 -23.71 -0.24 3.28
CA VAL A 523 -23.29 -0.64 4.63
C VAL A 523 -22.22 0.30 5.16
N THR A 524 -21.21 0.64 4.35
CA THR A 524 -20.16 1.59 4.76
C THR A 524 -20.73 2.97 5.10
N LEU A 525 -21.59 3.50 4.24
CA LEU A 525 -22.24 4.80 4.46
C LEU A 525 -23.15 4.77 5.69
N TRP A 526 -23.85 3.66 5.93
CA TRP A 526 -24.67 3.45 7.11
C TRP A 526 -23.83 3.59 8.38
N GLU A 527 -22.71 2.88 8.46
CA GLU A 527 -21.81 2.93 9.62
C GLU A 527 -21.20 4.32 9.83
N LEU A 528 -20.78 4.99 8.76
CA LEU A 528 -20.25 6.36 8.85
C LEU A 528 -21.30 7.35 9.38
N LEU A 529 -22.54 7.26 8.88
CA LEU A 529 -23.65 8.09 9.34
C LEU A 529 -24.03 7.79 10.79
N MET A 530 -24.01 6.52 11.19
CA MET A 530 -24.22 6.12 12.59
C MET A 530 -23.11 6.60 13.51
N GLY A 531 -21.85 6.56 13.06
CA GLY A 531 -20.72 7.14 13.77
C GLY A 531 -20.89 8.65 13.99
N ASN A 532 -21.27 9.37 12.93
CA ASN A 532 -21.55 10.80 13.00
C ASN A 532 -22.70 11.14 13.96
N ALA A 533 -23.79 10.37 13.92
CA ALA A 533 -24.93 10.53 14.83
C ALA A 533 -24.55 10.25 16.29
N SER A 534 -23.70 9.25 16.53
CA SER A 534 -23.21 8.93 17.87
C SER A 534 -22.42 10.08 18.49
N ILE A 535 -21.56 10.75 17.70
CA ILE A 535 -20.80 11.93 18.14
C ILE A 535 -21.77 13.07 18.49
N ALA A 536 -22.79 13.29 17.65
CA ALA A 536 -23.79 14.33 17.89
C ALA A 536 -24.58 14.10 19.19
N ASN A 537 -25.00 12.87 19.45
CA ASN A 537 -25.77 12.52 20.63
C ASN A 537 -24.95 12.64 21.93
N GLN A 538 -23.68 12.22 21.91
CA GLN A 538 -22.83 12.24 23.10
C GLN A 538 -22.36 13.66 23.47
N HIS A 539 -22.18 14.53 22.48
CA HIS A 539 -21.63 15.87 22.66
C HIS A 539 -22.59 16.99 22.24
N PHE A 540 -23.90 16.74 22.32
CA PHE A 540 -24.94 17.66 21.87
C PHE A 540 -24.77 19.07 22.46
N ASP A 541 -24.55 19.18 23.77
CA ASP A 541 -24.35 20.47 24.46
C ASP A 541 -23.14 21.27 23.91
N ALA A 542 -22.09 20.58 23.48
CA ALA A 542 -20.92 21.21 22.87
C ALA A 542 -21.17 21.60 21.41
N LEU A 543 -22.05 20.90 20.69
CA LEU A 543 -22.43 21.25 19.33
C LEU A 543 -23.31 22.49 19.30
N ILE A 544 -24.27 22.58 20.21
CA ILE A 544 -25.21 23.72 20.29
C ILE A 544 -24.58 24.98 20.92
N SER A 545 -23.36 24.89 21.45
CA SER A 545 -22.61 26.02 22.00
C SER A 545 -21.46 26.43 21.09
N GLY A 546 -21.22 27.72 20.86
CA GLY A 546 -20.13 28.19 19.99
C GLY A 546 -20.56 28.49 18.55
N ALA A 547 -19.76 28.13 17.54
CA ALA A 547 -19.98 28.59 16.16
C ALA A 547 -21.26 28.02 15.52
N LEU A 548 -21.66 26.80 15.89
CA LEU A 548 -22.89 26.18 15.40
C LEU A 548 -24.16 26.68 16.13
N SER A 549 -24.03 27.46 17.22
CA SER A 549 -25.18 27.81 18.08
C SER A 549 -26.28 28.56 17.31
N ARG A 550 -25.90 29.47 16.41
CA ARG A 550 -26.85 30.21 15.58
C ARG A 550 -27.64 29.29 14.64
N SER A 551 -26.96 28.31 14.05
CA SER A 551 -27.61 27.30 13.22
C SER A 551 -28.55 26.43 14.04
N THR A 552 -28.14 26.01 15.24
CA THR A 552 -28.98 25.22 16.12
C THR A 552 -30.21 26.00 16.61
N GLU A 553 -30.04 27.25 17.04
CA GLU A 553 -31.15 28.14 17.44
C GLU A 553 -32.12 28.36 16.28
N ALA A 554 -31.59 28.61 15.07
CA ALA A 554 -32.40 28.78 13.88
C ALA A 554 -33.13 27.48 13.49
N LEU A 555 -32.48 26.33 13.65
CA LEU A 555 -33.10 25.02 13.44
C LEU A 555 -34.23 24.79 14.45
N MET A 556 -34.00 25.05 15.74
CA MET A 556 -35.02 24.93 16.80
C MET A 556 -36.22 25.82 16.53
N LEU A 557 -36.00 27.09 16.16
CA LEU A 557 -37.06 28.03 15.82
C LEU A 557 -37.85 27.55 14.59
N ARG A 558 -37.16 27.09 13.54
CA ARG A 558 -37.76 26.53 12.34
C ARG A 558 -38.56 25.26 12.63
N THR A 559 -38.06 24.38 13.49
CA THR A 559 -38.77 23.19 13.95
C THR A 559 -40.03 23.55 14.73
N GLN A 560 -40.01 24.60 15.55
CA GLN A 560 -41.21 25.09 16.24
C GLN A 560 -42.25 25.66 15.26
N LEU A 561 -41.82 26.28 14.15
CA LEU A 561 -42.70 26.78 13.09
C LEU A 561 -43.26 25.66 12.20
N GLN A 562 -42.74 24.42 12.28
CA GLN A 562 -43.19 23.28 11.46
C GLN A 562 -44.65 22.86 11.70
N THR A 563 -45.24 23.21 12.84
CA THR A 563 -46.65 22.90 13.14
C THR A 563 -47.61 23.73 12.30
N GLU A 564 -47.15 24.83 11.68
CA GLU A 564 -47.99 25.76 10.93
C GLU A 564 -47.88 25.60 9.40
N THR A 565 -46.82 24.98 8.89
CA THR A 565 -46.62 24.76 7.45
C THR A 565 -47.37 23.51 6.97
N PRO A 566 -48.31 23.63 6.00
CA PRO A 566 -49.03 22.48 5.46
C PRO A 566 -48.07 21.54 4.70
N THR A 567 -48.27 20.23 4.89
CA THR A 567 -47.54 19.19 4.14
C THR A 567 -48.06 19.12 2.70
N SER A 568 -47.17 19.06 1.73
CA SER A 568 -47.52 18.89 0.31
C SER A 568 -46.71 17.75 -0.29
N LEU A 569 -47.03 16.51 0.09
CA LEU A 569 -46.53 15.34 -0.62
C LEU A 569 -47.33 15.18 -1.93
N SER A 570 -46.69 14.64 -2.97
CA SER A 570 -47.43 14.27 -4.18
C SER A 570 -48.36 13.10 -3.86
N LYS A 571 -49.48 13.01 -4.57
CA LYS A 571 -50.45 11.93 -4.37
C LYS A 571 -49.79 10.56 -4.58
N GLU A 572 -48.91 10.48 -5.56
CA GLU A 572 -48.14 9.28 -5.89
C GLU A 572 -47.19 8.86 -4.75
N THR A 573 -46.57 9.82 -4.06
CA THR A 573 -45.71 9.54 -2.89
C THR A 573 -46.53 9.08 -1.69
N GLU A 574 -47.70 9.69 -1.47
CA GLU A 574 -48.62 9.27 -0.39
C GLU A 574 -49.12 7.84 -0.62
N GLU A 575 -49.55 7.53 -1.85
CA GLU A 575 -49.98 6.19 -2.25
C GLU A 575 -48.84 5.16 -2.08
N ALA A 576 -47.60 5.48 -2.47
CA ALA A 576 -46.46 4.59 -2.30
C ALA A 576 -46.12 4.33 -0.82
N LEU A 577 -46.22 5.35 0.05
CA LEU A 577 -45.99 5.18 1.49
C LEU A 577 -47.11 4.36 2.15
N GLU A 578 -48.35 4.47 1.68
CA GLU A 578 -49.47 3.64 2.13
C GLU A 578 -49.29 2.16 1.71
N SER A 579 -48.86 1.93 0.47
CA SER A 579 -48.49 0.59 -0.01
C SER A 579 -47.36 -0.01 0.83
N LEU A 580 -46.30 0.75 1.12
CA LEU A 580 -45.20 0.32 1.99
C LEU A 580 -45.68 -0.03 3.42
N SER A 581 -46.56 0.80 4.00
CA SER A 581 -47.17 0.51 5.31
C SER A 581 -47.93 -0.81 5.31
N THR A 582 -48.69 -1.09 4.24
CA THR A 582 -49.45 -2.34 4.08
C THR A 582 -48.55 -3.56 4.04
N ILE A 583 -47.44 -3.49 3.29
CA ILE A 583 -46.44 -4.56 3.21
C ILE A 583 -45.80 -4.80 4.58
N ILE A 584 -45.39 -3.74 5.29
CA ILE A 584 -44.77 -3.86 6.61
C ILE A 584 -45.73 -4.47 7.63
N ASN A 585 -46.99 -4.05 7.64
CA ASN A 585 -47.98 -4.62 8.55
C ASN A 585 -48.17 -6.12 8.30
N LYS A 586 -48.25 -6.55 7.05
CA LYS A 586 -48.36 -7.98 6.70
C LYS A 586 -47.09 -8.78 7.02
N ALA A 587 -45.91 -8.19 6.83
CA ALA A 587 -44.64 -8.79 7.26
C ALA A 587 -44.53 -8.93 8.79
N CYS A 588 -45.26 -8.11 9.56
CA CYS A 588 -45.33 -8.23 11.02
C CYS A 588 -46.31 -9.32 11.49
N GLU A 589 -47.22 -9.78 10.63
CA GLU A 589 -48.24 -10.78 10.97
C GLU A 589 -47.74 -12.23 10.76
N THR A 590 -46.70 -12.44 9.94
CA THR A 590 -46.12 -13.76 9.67
C THR A 590 -45.30 -14.26 10.88
N PRO A 591 -45.71 -15.34 11.56
CA PRO A 591 -45.00 -15.82 12.74
C PRO A 591 -43.70 -16.52 12.36
N SER A 592 -42.55 -15.94 12.72
CA SER A 592 -41.23 -16.53 12.52
C SER A 592 -40.81 -17.35 13.75
N GLY A 593 -40.83 -18.68 13.62
CA GLY A 593 -40.06 -19.59 14.50
C GLY A 593 -40.83 -20.29 15.63
N SER A 594 -40.42 -21.55 15.89
CA SER A 594 -40.99 -22.41 16.93
C SER A 594 -40.23 -22.31 18.28
N THR A 595 -39.07 -21.66 18.31
CA THR A 595 -38.23 -21.53 19.51
C THR A 595 -38.31 -20.13 20.15
N PRO A 596 -38.05 -20.01 21.47
CA PRO A 596 -38.07 -18.71 22.16
C PRO A 596 -37.03 -17.70 21.64
N ASN A 597 -35.90 -18.19 21.09
CA ASN A 597 -34.84 -17.32 20.54
C ASN A 597 -35.27 -16.72 19.20
N ASP A 598 -35.93 -17.51 18.34
CA ASP A 598 -36.48 -17.04 17.07
C ASP A 598 -37.56 -15.96 17.27
N GLN A 599 -38.38 -16.09 18.32
CA GLN A 599 -39.40 -15.10 18.66
C GLN A 599 -38.80 -13.76 19.13
N SER A 600 -37.69 -13.81 19.88
CA SER A 600 -36.96 -12.61 20.29
C SER A 600 -36.36 -11.90 19.08
N GLU A 601 -35.68 -12.63 18.20
CA GLU A 601 -35.08 -12.07 16.98
C GLU A 601 -36.13 -11.51 16.00
N ALA A 602 -37.26 -12.19 15.83
CA ALA A 602 -38.39 -11.71 15.03
C ALA A 602 -38.98 -10.40 15.60
N SER A 603 -39.11 -10.30 16.93
CA SER A 603 -39.65 -9.09 17.58
C SER A 603 -38.74 -7.86 17.40
N VAL A 604 -37.41 -8.06 17.48
CA VAL A 604 -36.42 -7.00 17.24
C VAL A 604 -36.47 -6.55 15.78
N ARG A 605 -36.53 -7.50 14.84
CA ARG A 605 -36.63 -7.22 13.40
C ARG A 605 -37.88 -6.42 13.04
N ILE A 606 -39.04 -6.83 13.56
CA ILE A 606 -40.32 -6.13 13.39
C ILE A 606 -40.25 -4.70 13.93
N SER A 607 -39.66 -4.51 15.12
CA SER A 607 -39.50 -3.18 15.71
C SER A 607 -38.59 -2.27 14.87
N SER A 608 -37.54 -2.86 14.27
CA SER A 608 -36.60 -2.17 13.39
C SER A 608 -37.28 -1.67 12.11
N TYR A 609 -38.11 -2.48 11.45
CA TYR A 609 -38.86 -2.06 10.27
C TYR A 609 -39.84 -0.93 10.56
N ARG A 610 -40.59 -1.01 11.67
CA ARG A 610 -41.54 0.05 12.06
C ARG A 610 -40.85 1.37 12.37
N THR A 611 -39.72 1.31 13.08
CA THR A 611 -38.92 2.49 13.40
C THR A 611 -38.36 3.12 12.13
N SER A 612 -37.82 2.29 11.23
CA SER A 612 -37.26 2.73 9.95
C SER A 612 -38.33 3.30 9.01
N PHE A 613 -39.53 2.73 8.99
CA PHE A 613 -40.66 3.27 8.24
C PHE A 613 -41.10 4.65 8.80
N SER A 614 -41.20 4.77 10.12
CA SER A 614 -41.50 6.08 10.73
C SER A 614 -40.42 7.11 10.42
N ALA A 615 -39.15 6.69 10.40
CA ALA A 615 -38.02 7.53 10.01
C ALA A 615 -38.10 7.99 8.55
N ILE A 616 -38.38 7.08 7.60
CA ILE A 616 -38.46 7.44 6.18
C ILE A 616 -39.65 8.37 5.90
N GLN A 617 -40.81 8.09 6.51
CA GLN A 617 -41.99 8.95 6.43
C GLN A 617 -41.70 10.34 6.99
N THR A 618 -40.99 10.42 8.12
CA THR A 618 -40.54 11.69 8.69
C THR A 618 -39.63 12.43 7.71
N CYS A 619 -38.69 11.75 7.07
CA CYS A 619 -37.81 12.39 6.08
C CYS A 619 -38.61 12.97 4.89
N PHE A 620 -39.58 12.22 4.33
CA PHE A 620 -40.41 12.70 3.22
C PHE A 620 -41.24 13.92 3.61
N VAL A 621 -41.90 13.86 4.78
CA VAL A 621 -42.70 14.96 5.28
C VAL A 621 -41.85 16.20 5.54
N GLN A 622 -40.65 16.04 6.11
CA GLN A 622 -39.80 17.16 6.46
C GLN A 622 -39.16 17.81 5.22
N ASP A 623 -38.69 17.01 4.26
CA ASP A 623 -38.17 17.52 3.00
C ASP A 623 -39.28 18.21 2.17
N SER A 624 -40.55 17.77 2.27
CA SER A 624 -41.68 18.43 1.58
C SER A 624 -41.94 19.88 2.05
N LYS A 625 -41.50 20.23 3.26
CA LYS A 625 -41.70 21.57 3.83
C LYS A 625 -40.65 22.58 3.38
N ASP A 626 -39.53 22.10 2.79
CA ASP A 626 -38.38 22.91 2.34
C ASP A 626 -37.83 23.86 3.43
N ILE A 627 -37.93 23.47 4.70
CA ILE A 627 -37.52 24.30 5.85
C ILE A 627 -36.00 24.21 6.09
N PHE A 628 -35.41 23.03 5.90
CA PHE A 628 -33.98 22.79 5.91
C PHE A 628 -33.67 21.67 4.90
N LYS A 629 -32.52 21.77 4.24
CA LYS A 629 -32.13 20.83 3.20
C LYS A 629 -31.39 19.63 3.78
N GLY A 630 -31.67 18.45 3.25
CA GLY A 630 -30.86 17.25 3.49
C GLY A 630 -31.29 16.39 4.68
N MET A 631 -32.59 16.37 5.04
CA MET A 631 -33.05 15.45 6.09
C MET A 631 -32.87 13.99 5.75
N ALA A 632 -32.91 13.65 4.46
CA ALA A 632 -32.59 12.33 3.98
C ALA A 632 -31.28 11.78 4.57
N ILE A 633 -30.25 12.63 4.78
CA ILE A 633 -28.97 12.19 5.36
C ILE A 633 -29.10 11.74 6.82
N GLY A 634 -30.10 12.25 7.55
CA GLY A 634 -30.41 11.85 8.91
C GLY A 634 -31.14 10.51 9.04
N PHE A 635 -31.59 9.90 7.95
CA PHE A 635 -32.37 8.65 7.97
C PHE A 635 -31.71 7.53 8.78
N PRO A 636 -30.40 7.19 8.61
CA PRO A 636 -29.78 6.12 9.39
C PRO A 636 -29.80 6.38 10.90
N ALA A 637 -29.60 7.64 11.30
CA ALA A 637 -29.64 8.03 12.70
C ALA A 637 -31.04 7.86 13.32
N LEU A 638 -32.09 8.08 12.53
CA LEU A 638 -33.48 7.92 12.93
C LEU A 638 -33.94 6.46 12.92
N ALA A 639 -33.43 5.64 11.98
CA ALA A 639 -33.75 4.23 11.85
C ALA A 639 -33.09 3.36 12.93
N GLY A 640 -31.90 3.75 13.41
CA GLY A 640 -31.19 3.10 14.52
C GLY A 640 -30.22 1.98 14.10
N ARG A 641 -29.51 1.41 15.08
CA ARG A 641 -28.42 0.43 14.84
C ARG A 641 -28.93 -0.91 14.32
N ASP A 642 -30.11 -1.35 14.76
CA ASP A 642 -30.65 -2.68 14.44
C ASP A 642 -30.97 -2.85 12.95
N PHE A 643 -31.32 -1.75 12.26
CA PHE A 643 -31.53 -1.76 10.81
C PHE A 643 -30.26 -2.05 10.02
N GLY A 644 -29.10 -1.61 10.52
CA GLY A 644 -27.80 -1.87 9.89
C GLY A 644 -27.47 -3.36 9.83
N LEU A 645 -27.91 -4.15 10.83
CA LEU A 645 -27.74 -5.61 10.82
C LEU A 645 -28.60 -6.28 9.74
N ALA A 646 -29.84 -5.83 9.56
CA ALA A 646 -30.74 -6.33 8.52
C ALA A 646 -30.23 -5.97 7.10
N LEU A 647 -29.66 -4.78 6.94
CA LEU A 647 -29.01 -4.37 5.69
C LEU A 647 -27.79 -5.25 5.36
N ARG A 648 -26.98 -5.61 6.36
CA ARG A 648 -25.83 -6.54 6.17
C ARG A 648 -26.25 -7.96 5.78
N SER A 649 -27.42 -8.41 6.23
CA SER A 649 -27.95 -9.72 5.86
C SER A 649 -28.73 -9.73 4.54
N SER A 650 -28.69 -8.63 3.76
CA SER A 650 -29.46 -8.46 2.52
C SER A 650 -30.95 -8.72 2.70
N ASP A 651 -31.51 -8.32 3.85
CA ASP A 651 -32.92 -8.54 4.16
C ASP A 651 -33.82 -7.78 3.16
N PRO A 652 -34.77 -8.46 2.47
CA PRO A 652 -35.56 -7.84 1.41
C PRO A 652 -36.36 -6.61 1.85
N MET A 653 -36.88 -6.62 3.09
CA MET A 653 -37.64 -5.48 3.62
C MET A 653 -36.73 -4.29 3.93
N ALA A 654 -35.56 -4.54 4.50
CA ALA A 654 -34.55 -3.49 4.71
C ALA A 654 -34.11 -2.88 3.36
N LEU A 655 -33.89 -3.71 2.35
CA LEU A 655 -33.55 -3.26 1.00
C LEU A 655 -34.69 -2.44 0.36
N LEU A 656 -35.96 -2.82 0.54
CA LEU A 656 -37.09 -2.04 0.05
C LEU A 656 -37.15 -0.66 0.71
N LEU A 657 -36.92 -0.57 2.03
CA LEU A 657 -36.81 0.72 2.73
C LEU A 657 -35.64 1.56 2.21
N MET A 658 -34.53 0.94 1.84
CA MET A 658 -33.40 1.62 1.19
C MET A 658 -33.73 2.15 -0.20
N VAL A 659 -34.63 1.49 -0.96
CA VAL A 659 -35.12 2.04 -2.25
C VAL A 659 -35.84 3.37 -2.04
N PHE A 660 -36.70 3.47 -1.02
CA PHE A 660 -37.36 4.75 -0.67
C PHE A 660 -36.36 5.83 -0.24
N TRP A 661 -35.32 5.45 0.50
CA TRP A 661 -34.23 6.36 0.82
C TRP A 661 -33.45 6.80 -0.42
N GLY A 662 -33.23 5.90 -1.37
CA GLY A 662 -32.61 6.18 -2.67
C GLY A 662 -33.34 7.27 -3.46
N VAL A 663 -34.68 7.28 -3.43
CA VAL A 663 -35.51 8.34 -4.05
C VAL A 663 -35.26 9.71 -3.40
N GLN A 664 -35.16 9.76 -2.07
CA GLN A 664 -34.84 11.00 -1.35
C GLN A 664 -33.41 11.47 -1.65
N LEU A 665 -32.46 10.53 -1.71
CA LEU A 665 -31.07 10.83 -2.07
C LEU A 665 -30.94 11.34 -3.50
N ASP A 666 -31.71 10.84 -4.47
CA ASP A 666 -31.74 11.39 -5.83
C ASP A 666 -32.22 12.85 -5.84
N THR A 667 -33.26 13.14 -5.06
CA THR A 667 -33.77 14.52 -4.91
C THR A 667 -32.73 15.43 -4.28
N LEU A 668 -32.04 14.96 -3.24
CA LEU A 668 -30.91 15.67 -2.62
C LEU A 668 -29.73 15.82 -3.58
N GLY A 669 -29.46 14.82 -4.42
CA GLY A 669 -28.39 14.84 -5.43
C GLY A 669 -28.51 15.96 -6.45
N LYS A 670 -29.75 16.43 -6.72
CA LYS A 670 -30.02 17.58 -7.60
C LYS A 670 -29.51 18.91 -7.03
N ILE A 671 -29.36 19.01 -5.71
CA ILE A 671 -28.88 20.22 -5.02
C ILE A 671 -27.48 20.04 -4.39
N ALA A 672 -27.09 18.80 -4.08
CA ALA A 672 -25.83 18.45 -3.46
C ALA A 672 -25.02 17.53 -4.38
N TRP A 673 -24.05 18.09 -5.10
CA TRP A 673 -23.23 17.36 -6.08
C TRP A 673 -22.53 16.12 -5.50
N TRP A 674 -22.17 16.15 -4.22
CA TRP A 674 -21.49 15.05 -3.54
C TRP A 674 -22.40 13.84 -3.30
N VAL A 675 -23.73 14.01 -3.35
CA VAL A 675 -24.71 12.92 -3.45
C VAL A 675 -24.95 12.55 -4.91
N GLY A 676 -25.13 13.57 -5.77
CA GLY A 676 -25.28 13.45 -7.23
C GLY A 676 -26.13 12.26 -7.67
N THR A 677 -25.57 11.31 -8.43
CA THR A 677 -26.34 10.16 -8.98
C THR A 677 -26.41 8.96 -8.03
N PHE A 678 -25.94 9.07 -6.79
CA PHE A 678 -25.85 7.94 -5.86
C PHE A 678 -27.23 7.34 -5.56
N GLY A 679 -28.25 8.18 -5.32
CA GLY A 679 -29.62 7.74 -5.07
C GLY A 679 -30.21 6.96 -6.25
N LYS A 680 -30.04 7.47 -7.48
CA LYS A 680 -30.49 6.79 -8.70
C LYS A 680 -29.83 5.41 -8.90
N LYS A 681 -28.50 5.31 -8.73
CA LYS A 681 -27.77 4.04 -8.83
C LYS A 681 -28.25 3.04 -7.76
N MET A 682 -28.52 3.53 -6.56
CA MET A 682 -29.10 2.74 -5.48
C MET A 682 -30.46 2.17 -5.83
N VAL A 683 -31.37 3.00 -6.36
CA VAL A 683 -32.69 2.54 -6.79
C VAL A 683 -32.54 1.52 -7.92
N ASP A 684 -31.65 1.76 -8.89
CA ASP A 684 -31.47 0.86 -10.04
C ASP A 684 -31.06 -0.54 -9.61
N GLU A 685 -29.93 -0.67 -8.91
CA GLU A 685 -29.38 -1.98 -8.52
C GLU A 685 -30.27 -2.71 -7.51
N VAL A 686 -30.78 -2.03 -6.48
CA VAL A 686 -31.59 -2.70 -5.43
C VAL A 686 -32.96 -3.09 -5.96
N SER A 687 -33.58 -2.28 -6.83
CA SER A 687 -34.86 -2.68 -7.42
C SER A 687 -34.74 -3.90 -8.33
N GLU A 688 -33.63 -4.06 -9.05
CA GLU A 688 -33.35 -5.28 -9.83
C GLU A 688 -33.19 -6.50 -8.92
N MET A 689 -32.49 -6.35 -7.78
CA MET A 689 -32.35 -7.43 -6.78
C MET A 689 -33.69 -7.87 -6.17
N LEU A 690 -34.61 -6.92 -5.98
CA LEU A 690 -35.91 -7.16 -5.33
C LEU A 690 -37.04 -7.50 -6.32
N TRP A 691 -36.74 -7.59 -7.62
CA TRP A 691 -37.75 -7.80 -8.65
C TRP A 691 -38.22 -9.26 -8.72
N GLU A 692 -37.29 -10.20 -8.59
CA GLU A 692 -37.61 -11.63 -8.55
C GLU A 692 -38.03 -12.02 -7.12
N PRO A 693 -39.21 -12.63 -6.92
CA PRO A 693 -39.68 -12.99 -5.59
C PRO A 693 -38.84 -14.10 -4.98
N ASP A 694 -38.38 -13.90 -3.76
CA ASP A 694 -37.73 -14.94 -2.96
C ASP A 694 -38.82 -15.83 -2.33
N PRO A 695 -38.83 -17.15 -2.57
CA PRO A 695 -39.81 -18.08 -1.99
C PRO A 695 -39.82 -18.10 -0.45
N GLU A 696 -38.77 -17.60 0.22
CA GLU A 696 -38.75 -17.47 1.69
C GLU A 696 -39.50 -16.23 2.21
N PHE A 697 -39.84 -15.26 1.34
CA PHE A 697 -40.47 -13.99 1.71
C PHE A 697 -41.80 -13.75 0.97
N GLU A 698 -42.90 -14.32 1.49
CA GLU A 698 -44.26 -14.24 0.89
C GLU A 698 -44.76 -12.82 0.60
N VAL A 699 -44.21 -11.79 1.27
CA VAL A 699 -44.59 -10.39 1.04
C VAL A 699 -44.09 -9.84 -0.30
N MET A 700 -43.09 -10.45 -0.93
CA MET A 700 -42.57 -10.03 -2.24
C MET A 700 -43.55 -10.33 -3.39
N ASP A 701 -44.47 -11.27 -3.20
CA ASP A 701 -45.52 -11.60 -4.19
C ASP A 701 -46.70 -10.61 -4.20
N MET A 702 -46.72 -9.66 -3.27
CA MET A 702 -47.78 -8.64 -3.19
C MET A 702 -47.74 -7.68 -4.38
N SER A 703 -48.90 -7.27 -4.88
CA SER A 703 -49.01 -6.23 -5.92
C SER A 703 -48.38 -4.91 -5.47
N GLU A 704 -48.59 -4.56 -4.21
CA GLU A 704 -48.09 -3.36 -3.55
C GLU A 704 -46.54 -3.31 -3.57
N TRP A 705 -45.88 -4.47 -3.52
CA TRP A 705 -44.41 -4.56 -3.59
C TRP A 705 -43.89 -4.09 -4.96
N ARG A 706 -44.51 -4.59 -6.03
CA ARG A 706 -44.16 -4.21 -7.41
C ARG A 706 -44.53 -2.76 -7.71
N GLU A 707 -45.63 -2.27 -7.16
CA GLU A 707 -46.03 -0.87 -7.27
C GLU A 707 -45.00 0.05 -6.61
N CYS A 708 -44.51 -0.28 -5.40
CA CYS A 708 -43.47 0.47 -4.71
C CYS A 708 -42.17 0.55 -5.53
N ILE A 709 -41.73 -0.58 -6.10
CA ILE A 709 -40.52 -0.62 -6.95
C ILE A 709 -40.73 0.22 -8.23
N THR A 710 -41.88 0.08 -8.88
CA THR A 710 -42.19 0.79 -10.12
C THR A 710 -42.25 2.30 -9.90
N TRP A 711 -42.90 2.72 -8.81
CA TRP A 711 -42.94 4.12 -8.37
C TRP A 711 -41.53 4.66 -8.13
N ALA A 712 -40.72 3.97 -7.33
CA ALA A 712 -39.38 4.44 -7.00
C ALA A 712 -38.50 4.61 -8.25
N ARG A 713 -38.55 3.66 -9.19
CA ARG A 713 -37.84 3.77 -10.48
C ARG A 713 -38.34 4.95 -11.31
N ALA A 714 -39.65 5.18 -11.35
CA ALA A 714 -40.24 6.31 -12.07
C ALA A 714 -39.80 7.66 -11.49
N GLU A 715 -39.80 7.81 -10.16
CA GLU A 715 -39.39 9.05 -9.47
C GLU A 715 -37.93 9.45 -9.75
N VAL A 716 -37.02 8.48 -9.88
CA VAL A 716 -35.61 8.74 -10.23
C VAL A 716 -35.33 8.75 -11.74
N GLY A 717 -36.39 8.64 -12.56
CA GLY A 717 -36.30 8.65 -14.03
C GLY A 717 -35.56 7.42 -14.60
N LEU A 718 -35.83 6.23 -14.06
CA LEU A 718 -35.42 4.94 -14.60
C LEU A 718 -36.58 4.29 -15.38
N ALA A 719 -36.26 3.40 -16.31
CA ALA A 719 -37.26 2.63 -17.04
C ALA A 719 -37.91 1.58 -16.13
N PRO A 720 -39.21 1.27 -16.31
CA PRO A 720 -39.86 0.17 -15.60
C PRO A 720 -39.18 -1.15 -15.93
N ILE A 721 -39.12 -2.06 -14.95
CA ILE A 721 -38.57 -3.41 -15.16
C ILE A 721 -39.63 -4.20 -15.92
N VAL A 722 -39.32 -4.57 -17.16
CA VAL A 722 -40.23 -5.40 -17.98
C VAL A 722 -40.00 -6.85 -17.59
N GLY A 723 -41.00 -7.48 -16.95
CA GLY A 723 -40.96 -8.90 -16.64
C GLY A 723 -40.94 -9.75 -17.91
N ALA A 724 -40.28 -10.90 -17.87
CA ALA A 724 -40.16 -11.86 -18.98
C ALA A 724 -41.48 -12.55 -19.39
N THR A 725 -42.64 -11.91 -19.22
CA THR A 725 -43.95 -12.51 -19.48
C THR A 725 -44.93 -11.61 -20.23
N GLU A 726 -44.46 -10.64 -21.03
CA GLU A 726 -45.32 -10.00 -22.05
C GLU A 726 -44.49 -9.69 -23.32
N GLU A 727 -44.29 -10.70 -24.17
CA GLU A 727 -44.16 -10.46 -25.62
C GLU A 727 -45.58 -10.49 -26.24
N PRO A 728 -45.86 -9.62 -27.23
CA PRO A 728 -47.20 -9.39 -27.78
C PRO A 728 -47.79 -10.58 -28.55
#